data_AF-A0A0C2AX05-F1
#
_entry.id   AF-A0A0C2AX05-F1
#
_cell.length_a   1.000
_cell.length_b   1.000
_cell.length_c   1.000
_cell.angle_alpha   90.00
_cell.angle_beta   90.00
_cell.angle_gamma   90.00
#
_symmetry.space_group_name_H-M   'P 1'
#
loop_
_entity.id
_entity.type
_entity.pdbx_description
1 polymer ?
#
loop_
_entity_poly.entity_id
_entity_poly.type
_entity_poly.pdbx_seq_one_letter_code
_entity_poly.pdbx_strand_id
1 'polypeptide(L)'
;MSQSNFNGPFPVPVSREKQEAWIKAVLATEGANLPRGALENIAPFIVDPDDTLSEPNAHGVRTLKASTVRHIHTDAGDMVVAVVRMHGVGGVQWSHNERISSIWRSVADPTVGRETEKTLTSVRPWVGVDDAGHETCLSALESVVANRRTLIMNAEDAADELKRRDRVRPYDLEEDLVLNGQQDPGMYVPQQVRIEENPERDSDGNPIYPDAYWGWMAVRGNNRTQKRQSIFRLTSSEVLAGVPAEKLEREGEQIVCDPRDWLPAFSAILNREFAETGDGELDPTSSSRARRAAAIAVVDAHLVIGTPTPQRLYRIVQMNNRRDHVHPPLEFDALDRSRALGRSVLGMYVEQQVMDEKTAEVLSGLTPIRELPDSSVDMTVSELRDLRSMRLLQELFPVDPRKRHLLRRALSENPPSQLKSGEINQRARTWSALTSESYPAPWNPRVGQVFSTRSREGIILSGRRLPELLSAADTDDDAFDELVSYRAAHWLASFGIIEADRGSLDGQEAIGDGGERIRRSRRTVTNCLQALRYEKSRLMAVGVLKSLASAMDDGDRQPWRVSGSGKEMTGRKMTPLWFDSEFPKDTGTRPRKAEGAAPPPLTALTASAPLPSPILPALAPVASAPTQPLAPPPAPAIPAQSEAPDADAPDTADTSTASPDEPFTVEALVTRIEERVRGLHTASSEIGELLGHLAEQGRAESVTHPISRQRADTNVRLLNQTLSKLRKLPELMEEMTEPI
;
A
#
# COMPACT_ATOMS: atom_id res chain seq x y z
N MET A 1 -5.90 12.18 -49.10
CA MET A 1 -5.06 13.23 -48.51
C MET A 1 -3.82 12.56 -47.95
N SER A 2 -2.67 12.87 -48.54
CA SER A 2 -1.37 12.23 -48.28
C SER A 2 -0.88 12.53 -46.86
N GLN A 3 -0.30 11.51 -46.21
CA GLN A 3 0.43 11.60 -44.94
C GLN A 3 1.49 12.71 -45.03
N SER A 4 1.19 13.88 -44.49
CA SER A 4 2.20 14.90 -44.21
C SER A 4 3.02 14.40 -43.01
N ASN A 5 4.28 14.03 -43.25
CA ASN A 5 5.25 13.76 -42.19
C ASN A 5 5.38 15.01 -41.31
N PHE A 6 4.71 15.01 -40.16
CA PHE A 6 5.00 15.96 -39.09
C PHE A 6 6.33 15.54 -38.47
N ASN A 7 7.40 16.28 -38.79
CA ASN A 7 8.74 16.09 -38.21
C ASN A 7 8.71 16.54 -36.73
N GLY A 8 8.43 15.62 -35.81
CA GLY A 8 8.54 15.88 -34.38
C GLY A 8 8.33 14.61 -33.55
N PRO A 9 8.67 14.63 -32.26
CA PRO A 9 8.65 13.45 -31.41
C PRO A 9 7.24 13.00 -31.00
N PHE A 10 6.20 13.81 -31.26
CA PHE A 10 4.83 13.53 -30.85
C PHE A 10 4.06 12.85 -31.99
N PRO A 11 3.76 11.54 -31.90
CA PRO A 11 3.04 10.86 -32.96
C PRO A 11 1.61 11.39 -33.11
N VAL A 12 1.05 11.28 -34.31
CA VAL A 12 -0.39 11.47 -34.53
C VAL A 12 -1.07 10.11 -34.35
N PRO A 13 -2.30 10.04 -33.78
CA PRO A 13 -3.04 8.79 -33.68
C PRO A 13 -3.11 8.05 -35.02
N VAL A 14 -2.97 6.72 -34.99
CA VAL A 14 -3.09 5.90 -36.19
C VAL A 14 -4.50 5.96 -36.79
N SER A 15 -4.64 5.55 -38.06
CA SER A 15 -5.94 5.55 -38.74
C SER A 15 -6.99 4.71 -38.00
N ARG A 16 -8.27 5.09 -38.13
CA ARG A 16 -9.40 4.36 -37.51
C ARG A 16 -9.42 2.88 -37.91
N GLU A 17 -9.01 2.56 -39.13
CA GLU A 17 -8.89 1.18 -39.61
C GLU A 17 -7.84 0.38 -38.81
N LYS A 18 -6.68 0.97 -38.53
CA LYS A 18 -5.64 0.34 -37.70
C LYS A 18 -6.07 0.22 -36.25
N GLN A 19 -6.75 1.24 -35.71
CA GLN A 19 -7.35 1.17 -34.37
C GLN A 19 -8.34 0.00 -34.29
N GLU A 20 -9.24 -0.13 -35.27
CA GLU A 20 -10.22 -1.21 -35.31
C GLU A 20 -9.58 -2.60 -35.43
N ALA A 21 -8.54 -2.73 -36.27
CA ALA A 21 -7.80 -3.97 -36.40
C ALA A 21 -7.15 -4.38 -35.06
N TRP A 22 -6.58 -3.42 -34.33
CA TRP A 22 -6.01 -3.66 -33.01
C TRP A 22 -7.07 -4.06 -31.97
N ILE A 23 -8.19 -3.34 -31.91
CA ILE A 23 -9.31 -3.66 -31.02
C ILE A 23 -9.80 -5.09 -31.23
N LYS A 24 -10.04 -5.49 -32.50
CA LYS A 24 -10.46 -6.85 -32.84
C LYS A 24 -9.43 -7.89 -32.43
N ALA A 25 -8.14 -7.60 -32.60
CA ALA A 25 -7.08 -8.53 -32.24
C ALA A 25 -6.93 -8.70 -30.72
N VAL A 26 -7.09 -7.62 -29.94
CA VAL A 26 -7.10 -7.71 -28.48
C VAL A 26 -8.28 -8.57 -28.01
N LEU A 27 -9.48 -8.33 -28.53
CA LEU A 27 -10.68 -9.12 -28.18
C LEU A 27 -10.59 -10.59 -28.60
N ALA A 28 -9.81 -10.89 -29.64
CA ALA A 28 -9.54 -12.25 -30.10
C ALA A 28 -8.38 -12.95 -29.37
N THR A 29 -7.64 -12.23 -28.53
CA THR A 29 -6.50 -12.79 -27.79
C THR A 29 -6.99 -13.65 -26.63
N GLU A 30 -6.36 -14.81 -26.44
CA GLU A 30 -6.72 -15.74 -25.36
C GLU A 30 -6.66 -15.07 -23.97
N GLY A 31 -7.67 -15.33 -23.16
CA GLY A 31 -7.81 -14.76 -21.81
C GLY A 31 -8.24 -13.30 -21.76
N ALA A 32 -8.32 -12.58 -22.89
CA ALA A 32 -8.89 -11.24 -22.95
C ALA A 32 -10.42 -11.29 -22.81
N ASN A 33 -10.98 -10.45 -21.93
CA ASN A 33 -12.42 -10.40 -21.67
C ASN A 33 -12.82 -9.03 -21.12
N LEU A 34 -12.62 -7.97 -21.90
CA LEU A 34 -12.91 -6.59 -21.51
C LEU A 34 -14.00 -5.94 -22.40
N PRO A 35 -14.68 -4.89 -21.93
CA PRO A 35 -15.67 -4.18 -22.73
C PRO A 35 -15.02 -3.49 -23.94
N ARG A 36 -15.64 -3.63 -25.10
CA ARG A 36 -15.15 -3.03 -26.34
C ARG A 36 -15.01 -1.49 -26.25
N GLY A 37 -15.92 -0.82 -25.54
CA GLY A 37 -15.85 0.64 -25.33
C GLY A 37 -14.58 1.10 -24.61
N ALA A 38 -14.02 0.28 -23.71
CA ALA A 38 -12.75 0.59 -23.06
C ALA A 38 -11.58 0.58 -24.06
N LEU A 39 -11.58 -0.39 -24.98
CA LEU A 39 -10.59 -0.47 -26.06
C LEU A 39 -10.73 0.68 -27.06
N GLU A 40 -11.97 1.06 -27.39
CA GLU A 40 -12.25 2.19 -28.28
C GLU A 40 -11.73 3.53 -27.73
N ASN A 41 -11.70 3.68 -26.40
CA ASN A 41 -11.14 4.83 -25.70
C ASN A 41 -9.59 4.86 -25.71
N ILE A 42 -8.91 3.72 -25.56
CA ILE A 42 -7.42 3.70 -25.53
C ILE A 42 -6.76 3.56 -26.89
N ALA A 43 -7.43 2.95 -27.88
CA ALA A 43 -6.86 2.71 -29.20
C ALA A 43 -6.25 3.97 -29.86
N PRO A 44 -6.82 5.20 -29.72
CA PRO A 44 -6.20 6.41 -30.25
C PRO A 44 -4.84 6.75 -29.63
N PHE A 45 -4.57 6.28 -28.42
CA PHE A 45 -3.29 6.49 -27.73
C PHE A 45 -2.25 5.41 -28.04
N ILE A 46 -2.59 4.32 -28.74
CA ILE A 46 -1.62 3.26 -29.04
C ILE A 46 -0.73 3.69 -30.20
N VAL A 47 0.58 3.65 -29.97
CA VAL A 47 1.61 3.98 -30.96
C VAL A 47 2.06 2.68 -31.62
N ASP A 48 2.11 2.67 -32.95
CA ASP A 48 2.51 1.53 -33.78
C ASP A 48 1.78 0.21 -33.42
N PRO A 49 0.43 0.17 -33.36
CA PRO A 49 -0.31 -1.02 -32.95
C PRO A 49 -0.01 -2.25 -33.80
N ASP A 50 0.32 -2.08 -35.09
CA ASP A 50 0.66 -3.18 -35.99
C ASP A 50 1.86 -4.01 -35.48
N ASP A 51 2.80 -3.40 -34.75
CA ASP A 51 3.95 -4.08 -34.17
C ASP A 51 3.56 -5.07 -33.07
N THR A 52 2.39 -4.87 -32.45
CA THR A 52 1.85 -5.74 -31.40
C THR A 52 1.02 -6.91 -31.94
N LEU A 53 0.68 -6.90 -33.23
CA LEU A 53 -0.27 -7.84 -33.82
C LEU A 53 0.40 -9.04 -34.47
N SER A 54 -0.11 -10.24 -34.23
CA SER A 54 0.34 -11.47 -34.88
C SER A 54 0.06 -11.45 -36.38
N GLU A 55 0.68 -12.41 -37.08
CA GLU A 55 0.19 -12.80 -38.39
C GLU A 55 -1.25 -13.35 -38.28
N PRO A 56 -2.09 -13.16 -39.31
CA PRO A 56 -3.43 -13.74 -39.33
C PRO A 56 -3.38 -15.27 -39.24
N ASN A 57 -4.26 -15.87 -38.45
CA ASN A 57 -4.44 -17.32 -38.43
C ASN A 57 -5.13 -17.84 -39.70
N ALA A 58 -5.37 -19.15 -39.80
CA ALA A 58 -6.03 -19.78 -40.95
C ALA A 58 -7.44 -19.24 -41.27
N HIS A 59 -8.08 -18.56 -40.32
CA HIS A 59 -9.39 -17.92 -40.46
C HIS A 59 -9.29 -16.39 -40.68
N GLY A 60 -8.09 -15.86 -40.89
CA GLY A 60 -7.84 -14.43 -41.08
C GLY A 60 -7.93 -13.59 -39.79
N VAL A 61 -8.04 -14.22 -38.63
CA VAL A 61 -8.10 -13.53 -37.33
C VAL A 61 -6.68 -13.26 -36.84
N ARG A 62 -6.39 -12.00 -36.51
CA ARG A 62 -5.14 -11.61 -35.84
C ARG A 62 -5.37 -11.58 -34.33
N THR A 63 -4.34 -11.88 -33.55
CA THR A 63 -4.32 -11.69 -32.08
C THR A 63 -3.14 -10.80 -31.71
N LEU A 64 -2.97 -10.49 -30.43
CA LEU A 64 -1.70 -9.94 -29.96
C LEU A 64 -0.59 -10.98 -30.09
N LYS A 65 0.65 -10.54 -30.39
CA LYS A 65 1.84 -11.41 -30.37
C LYS A 65 2.09 -11.90 -28.95
N ALA A 66 2.56 -13.13 -28.80
CA ALA A 66 2.93 -13.68 -27.49
C ALA A 66 3.92 -12.79 -26.73
N SER A 67 4.89 -12.16 -27.42
CA SER A 67 5.86 -11.24 -26.80
C SER A 67 5.24 -9.94 -26.24
N THR A 68 4.00 -9.64 -26.60
CA THR A 68 3.25 -8.45 -26.16
C THR A 68 2.12 -8.78 -25.19
N VAL A 69 1.99 -10.05 -24.79
CA VAL A 69 1.01 -10.49 -23.79
C VAL A 69 1.77 -11.06 -22.59
N ARG A 70 1.34 -10.70 -21.39
CA ARG A 70 1.88 -11.22 -20.14
C ARG A 70 0.77 -11.74 -19.25
N HIS A 71 1.03 -12.84 -18.57
CA HIS A 71 0.19 -13.36 -17.50
C HIS A 71 0.84 -12.98 -16.16
N ILE A 72 0.08 -12.33 -15.29
CA ILE A 72 0.56 -11.91 -13.97
C ILE A 72 -0.28 -12.60 -12.92
N HIS A 73 0.39 -13.42 -12.10
CA HIS A 73 -0.20 -14.05 -10.94
C HIS A 73 -0.13 -13.14 -9.71
N THR A 74 -1.21 -13.10 -8.94
CA THR A 74 -1.27 -12.45 -7.62
C THR A 74 -2.04 -13.34 -6.65
N ASP A 75 -1.82 -13.17 -5.35
CA ASP A 75 -2.63 -13.85 -4.31
C ASP A 75 -4.14 -13.52 -4.39
N ALA A 76 -4.54 -12.50 -5.15
CA ALA A 76 -5.94 -12.15 -5.36
C ALA A 76 -6.52 -12.77 -6.65
N GLY A 77 -5.70 -13.38 -7.50
CA GLY A 77 -6.07 -13.94 -8.80
C GLY A 77 -5.13 -13.52 -9.93
N ASP A 78 -5.40 -14.06 -11.11
CA ASP A 78 -4.59 -13.85 -12.32
C ASP A 78 -5.11 -12.69 -13.17
N MET A 79 -4.23 -12.07 -13.93
CA MET A 79 -4.60 -11.10 -14.97
C MET A 79 -3.74 -11.24 -16.22
N VAL A 80 -4.35 -10.94 -17.37
CA VAL A 80 -3.72 -10.87 -18.68
C VAL A 80 -3.47 -9.41 -19.02
N VAL A 81 -2.24 -9.11 -19.42
CA VAL A 81 -1.76 -7.75 -19.66
C VAL A 81 -1.19 -7.64 -21.07
N ALA A 82 -1.62 -6.61 -21.81
CA ALA A 82 -0.99 -6.20 -23.06
C ALA A 82 0.14 -5.21 -22.80
N VAL A 83 1.32 -5.49 -23.36
CA VAL A 83 2.48 -4.59 -23.36
C VAL A 83 2.43 -3.74 -24.62
N VAL A 84 2.26 -2.44 -24.44
CA VAL A 84 2.07 -1.50 -25.56
C VAL A 84 2.96 -0.27 -25.40
N ARG A 85 3.22 0.40 -26.52
CA ARG A 85 3.68 1.78 -26.55
C ARG A 85 2.46 2.69 -26.68
N MET A 86 2.40 3.74 -25.87
CA MET A 86 1.30 4.69 -25.94
C MET A 86 1.78 6.14 -25.87
N HIS A 87 0.93 7.05 -26.34
CA HIS A 87 1.17 8.49 -26.21
C HIS A 87 1.44 8.88 -24.75
N GLY A 88 2.43 9.74 -24.55
CA GLY A 88 2.91 10.18 -23.25
C GLY A 88 1.90 10.84 -22.32
N VAL A 89 0.81 11.36 -22.86
CA VAL A 89 -0.29 11.98 -22.10
C VAL A 89 -1.33 10.93 -21.63
N GLY A 90 -1.31 9.74 -22.22
CA GLY A 90 -2.29 8.68 -22.01
C GLY A 90 -2.29 8.10 -20.59
N GLY A 91 -3.48 7.61 -20.21
CA GLY A 91 -3.80 7.09 -18.88
C GLY A 91 -4.46 8.15 -17.99
N VAL A 92 -5.05 7.72 -16.89
CA VAL A 92 -5.76 8.55 -15.92
C VAL A 92 -5.25 8.20 -14.54
N GLN A 93 -5.03 9.20 -13.68
CA GLN A 93 -4.74 8.92 -12.28
C GLN A 93 -5.86 8.12 -11.61
N TRP A 94 -5.50 7.13 -10.81
CA TRP A 94 -6.48 6.36 -10.04
C TRP A 94 -6.68 6.93 -8.63
N SER A 95 -7.91 7.37 -8.32
CA SER A 95 -8.27 7.89 -6.99
C SER A 95 -8.24 6.84 -5.88
N HIS A 96 -8.36 5.55 -6.24
CA HIS A 96 -8.32 4.39 -5.32
C HIS A 96 -6.91 3.90 -5.01
N ASN A 97 -5.89 4.71 -5.31
CA ASN A 97 -4.52 4.37 -4.94
C ASN A 97 -4.35 4.44 -3.40
N GLU A 98 -3.76 3.40 -2.81
CA GLU A 98 -3.65 3.30 -1.35
C GLU A 98 -2.85 4.45 -0.73
N ARG A 99 -1.86 4.98 -1.46
CA ARG A 99 -1.08 6.13 -1.04
C ARG A 99 -1.86 7.44 -1.04
N ILE A 100 -3.14 7.49 -1.38
CA ILE A 100 -3.96 8.70 -1.20
C ILE A 100 -5.28 8.36 -0.51
N SER A 101 -5.42 7.13 -0.01
CA SER A 101 -6.68 6.64 0.56
C SER A 101 -7.14 7.47 1.77
N SER A 102 -6.19 8.06 2.52
CA SER A 102 -6.46 8.82 3.74
C SER A 102 -7.16 10.17 3.54
N ILE A 103 -7.23 10.71 2.31
CA ILE A 103 -7.95 11.99 2.07
C ILE A 103 -9.46 11.80 2.01
N TRP A 104 -9.88 10.57 1.76
CA TRP A 104 -11.28 10.21 1.65
C TRP A 104 -11.78 9.72 3.00
N ARG A 105 -13.00 10.12 3.36
CA ARG A 105 -13.75 9.44 4.40
C ARG A 105 -14.09 8.05 3.92
N SER A 106 -13.70 7.04 4.70
CA SER A 106 -14.02 5.65 4.41
C SER A 106 -15.52 5.42 4.60
N VAL A 107 -16.12 4.67 3.68
CA VAL A 107 -17.52 4.23 3.78
C VAL A 107 -17.76 3.26 4.96
N ALA A 108 -16.69 2.77 5.60
CA ALA A 108 -16.79 2.00 6.83
C ALA A 108 -16.91 2.87 8.09
N ASP A 109 -16.88 4.20 8.01
CA ASP A 109 -17.32 5.08 9.09
C ASP A 109 -18.86 5.17 9.06
N PRO A 110 -19.58 4.68 10.10
CA PRO A 110 -21.04 4.67 10.11
C PRO A 110 -21.68 6.07 10.09
N THR A 111 -20.90 7.12 10.31
CA THR A 111 -21.37 8.51 10.25
C THR A 111 -21.37 9.08 8.83
N VAL A 112 -20.73 8.39 7.88
CA VAL A 112 -20.70 8.79 6.48
C VAL A 112 -22.06 8.57 5.83
N GLY A 113 -22.59 9.63 5.23
CA GLY A 113 -23.86 9.64 4.52
C GLY A 113 -23.77 10.36 3.18
N ARG A 114 -24.90 10.48 2.48
CA ARG A 114 -24.98 11.11 1.13
C ARG A 114 -24.45 12.55 1.09
N GLU A 115 -24.49 13.27 2.21
CA GLU A 115 -24.05 14.66 2.32
C GLU A 115 -22.57 14.81 2.71
N THR A 116 -21.83 13.70 2.86
CA THR A 116 -20.40 13.76 3.22
C THR A 116 -19.57 14.22 2.03
N GLU A 117 -18.99 15.41 2.12
CA GLU A 117 -18.29 16.10 1.02
C GLU A 117 -17.10 15.34 0.41
N LYS A 118 -16.46 14.41 1.13
CA LYS A 118 -15.23 13.73 0.70
C LYS A 118 -15.28 12.23 0.89
N THR A 119 -16.14 11.53 0.17
CA THR A 119 -16.14 10.06 0.14
C THR A 119 -15.49 9.54 -1.14
N LEU A 120 -14.71 8.47 -1.03
CA LEU A 120 -14.16 7.82 -2.21
C LEU A 120 -15.31 7.10 -2.92
N THR A 121 -15.52 7.39 -4.20
CA THR A 121 -16.56 6.74 -5.00
C THR A 121 -16.39 5.22 -4.95
N SER A 122 -17.47 4.49 -4.67
CA SER A 122 -17.42 3.03 -4.70
C SER A 122 -17.06 2.52 -6.09
N VAL A 123 -16.25 1.46 -6.13
CA VAL A 123 -15.85 0.77 -7.35
C VAL A 123 -16.35 -0.65 -7.27
N ARG A 124 -17.05 -1.07 -8.33
CA ARG A 124 -17.57 -2.43 -8.49
C ARG A 124 -17.06 -3.04 -9.80
N PRO A 125 -17.13 -4.37 -9.94
CA PRO A 125 -16.89 -5.01 -11.23
C PRO A 125 -17.87 -4.48 -12.28
N TRP A 126 -17.40 -4.29 -13.51
CA TRP A 126 -18.26 -3.91 -14.61
C TRP A 126 -19.09 -5.12 -15.08
N VAL A 127 -20.38 -4.90 -15.27
CA VAL A 127 -21.33 -5.91 -15.75
C VAL A 127 -22.00 -5.39 -17.01
N GLY A 128 -21.83 -6.13 -18.10
CA GLY A 128 -22.53 -5.90 -19.35
C GLY A 128 -23.76 -6.78 -19.44
N VAL A 129 -24.76 -6.34 -20.19
CA VAL A 129 -25.93 -7.15 -20.52
C VAL A 129 -25.82 -7.50 -22.00
N ASP A 130 -25.85 -8.79 -22.34
CA ASP A 130 -25.85 -9.23 -23.73
C ASP A 130 -27.22 -8.99 -24.42
N ASP A 131 -27.29 -9.20 -25.74
CA ASP A 131 -28.53 -9.02 -26.51
C ASP A 131 -29.68 -9.95 -26.05
N ALA A 132 -29.36 -11.02 -25.32
CA ALA A 132 -30.31 -11.95 -24.75
C ALA A 132 -30.71 -11.60 -23.29
N GLY A 133 -30.18 -10.51 -22.73
CA GLY A 133 -30.46 -10.05 -21.39
C GLY A 133 -29.61 -10.69 -20.28
N HIS A 134 -28.59 -11.49 -20.61
CA HIS A 134 -27.71 -12.10 -19.62
C HIS A 134 -26.64 -11.12 -19.16
N GLU A 135 -26.49 -11.03 -17.85
CA GLU A 135 -25.42 -10.27 -17.21
C GLU A 135 -24.09 -11.02 -17.29
N THR A 136 -23.09 -10.38 -17.89
CA THR A 136 -21.72 -10.89 -17.99
C THR A 136 -20.75 -9.90 -17.35
N CYS A 137 -19.99 -10.36 -16.36
CA CYS A 137 -18.93 -9.55 -15.77
C CYS A 137 -17.68 -9.62 -16.66
N LEU A 138 -17.13 -8.46 -17.02
CA LEU A 138 -15.92 -8.34 -17.84
C LEU A 138 -14.80 -7.67 -17.03
N SER A 139 -13.57 -7.76 -17.54
CA SER A 139 -12.36 -7.20 -16.97
C SER A 139 -12.28 -5.69 -17.07
N ALA A 140 -13.25 -5.03 -16.45
CA ALA A 140 -13.31 -3.60 -16.23
C ALA A 140 -13.97 -3.29 -14.89
N LEU A 141 -13.75 -2.07 -14.42
CA LEU A 141 -14.35 -1.55 -13.21
C LEU A 141 -15.46 -0.55 -13.58
N GLU A 142 -16.43 -0.38 -12.68
CA GLU A 142 -17.47 0.64 -12.79
C GLU A 142 -17.54 1.45 -11.51
N SER A 143 -17.76 2.76 -11.65
CA SER A 143 -18.04 3.67 -10.55
C SER A 143 -19.14 4.64 -10.96
N VAL A 144 -19.91 5.14 -10.00
CA VAL A 144 -21.03 6.05 -10.24
C VAL A 144 -20.84 7.32 -9.44
N VAL A 145 -20.95 8.48 -10.10
CA VAL A 145 -20.84 9.81 -9.48
C VAL A 145 -22.08 10.63 -9.78
N ALA A 146 -22.42 11.55 -8.88
CA ALA A 146 -23.65 12.35 -9.01
C ALA A 146 -23.67 13.19 -10.31
N ASN A 147 -22.58 13.88 -10.62
CA ASN A 147 -22.46 14.78 -11.76
C ASN A 147 -21.02 14.92 -12.25
N ARG A 148 -20.85 15.56 -13.42
CA ARG A 148 -19.53 15.80 -14.05
C ARG A 148 -18.60 16.63 -13.15
N ARG A 149 -19.14 17.58 -12.39
CA ARG A 149 -18.36 18.38 -11.44
C ARG A 149 -17.71 17.51 -10.36
N THR A 150 -18.46 16.55 -9.82
CA THR A 150 -17.95 15.59 -8.83
C THR A 150 -16.84 14.71 -9.41
N LEU A 151 -17.00 14.26 -10.66
CA LEU A 151 -15.94 13.51 -11.36
C LEU A 151 -14.62 14.30 -11.42
N ILE A 152 -14.70 15.55 -11.84
CA ILE A 152 -13.53 16.43 -11.98
C ILE A 152 -12.90 16.71 -10.62
N MET A 153 -13.71 17.11 -9.63
CA MET A 153 -13.23 17.39 -8.27
C MET A 153 -12.53 16.17 -7.65
N ASN A 154 -13.08 14.97 -7.84
CA ASN A 154 -12.47 13.74 -7.31
C ASN A 154 -11.10 13.44 -7.96
N ALA A 155 -10.94 13.72 -9.26
CA ALA A 155 -9.67 13.56 -9.94
C ALA A 155 -8.64 14.62 -9.51
N GLU A 156 -9.08 15.87 -9.28
CA GLU A 156 -8.23 16.97 -8.83
C GLU A 156 -7.76 16.80 -7.38
N ASP A 157 -8.68 16.46 -6.45
CA ASP A 157 -8.35 16.17 -5.05
C ASP A 157 -7.32 15.02 -4.95
N ALA A 158 -7.49 13.99 -5.77
CA ALA A 158 -6.53 12.90 -5.87
C ALA A 158 -5.16 13.39 -6.35
N ALA A 159 -5.12 14.24 -7.39
CA ALA A 159 -3.88 14.75 -7.96
C ALA A 159 -3.13 15.66 -6.99
N ASP A 160 -3.84 16.48 -6.23
CA ASP A 160 -3.23 17.38 -5.25
C ASP A 160 -2.69 16.63 -4.04
N GLU A 161 -3.35 15.56 -3.59
CA GLU A 161 -2.78 14.72 -2.54
C GLU A 161 -1.50 14.01 -2.99
N LEU A 162 -1.45 13.52 -4.23
CA LEU A 162 -0.21 12.95 -4.78
C LEU A 162 0.93 13.98 -4.77
N LYS A 163 0.66 15.24 -5.17
CA LYS A 163 1.68 16.32 -5.10
C LYS A 163 2.18 16.53 -3.67
N ARG A 164 1.29 16.54 -2.68
CA ARG A 164 1.68 16.70 -1.27
C ARG A 164 2.59 15.58 -0.80
N ARG A 165 2.26 14.34 -1.17
CA ARG A 165 3.02 13.14 -0.78
C ARG A 165 4.32 12.96 -1.57
N ASP A 166 4.43 13.54 -2.76
CA ASP A 166 5.67 13.53 -3.55
C ASP A 166 6.81 14.35 -2.91
N ARG A 167 6.51 15.32 -2.04
CA ARG A 167 7.53 16.11 -1.31
C ARG A 167 8.43 15.28 -0.39
N VAL A 168 8.11 14.00 -0.17
CA VAL A 168 8.90 13.06 0.64
C VAL A 168 9.97 12.34 -0.20
N ARG A 169 9.95 12.46 -1.53
CA ARG A 169 10.95 11.83 -2.40
C ARG A 169 12.30 12.54 -2.31
N PRO A 170 13.42 11.80 -2.38
CA PRO A 170 14.76 12.41 -2.35
C PRO A 170 15.16 13.05 -3.69
N TYR A 171 14.33 12.96 -4.73
CA TYR A 171 14.57 13.52 -6.06
C TYR A 171 13.27 14.06 -6.67
N ASP A 172 13.40 14.95 -7.66
CA ASP A 172 12.27 15.48 -8.42
C ASP A 172 11.90 14.52 -9.57
N LEU A 173 10.73 13.90 -9.45
CA LEU A 173 10.22 12.96 -10.45
C LEU A 173 9.88 13.67 -11.77
N GLU A 174 9.50 14.94 -11.73
CA GLU A 174 9.15 15.68 -12.95
C GLU A 174 10.38 15.92 -13.80
N GLU A 175 11.46 16.42 -13.20
CA GLU A 175 12.74 16.60 -13.90
C GLU A 175 13.37 15.28 -14.33
N ASP A 176 13.25 14.22 -13.52
CA ASP A 176 13.71 12.89 -13.91
C ASP A 176 13.01 12.39 -15.18
N LEU A 177 11.69 12.59 -15.30
CA LEU A 177 10.95 12.24 -16.51
C LEU A 177 11.35 13.10 -17.73
N VAL A 178 11.61 14.39 -17.52
CA VAL A 178 12.07 15.29 -18.60
C VAL A 178 13.43 14.86 -19.14
N LEU A 179 14.35 14.49 -18.25
CA LEU A 179 15.74 14.15 -18.62
C LEU A 179 15.88 12.71 -19.12
N ASN A 180 15.25 11.76 -18.43
CA ASN A 180 15.48 10.33 -18.62
C ASN A 180 14.29 9.61 -19.26
N GLY A 181 13.15 10.28 -19.45
CA GLY A 181 11.92 9.63 -19.88
C GLY A 181 11.36 8.67 -18.82
N GLN A 182 10.37 7.86 -19.21
CA GLN A 182 9.80 6.85 -18.34
C GLN A 182 10.57 5.53 -18.47
N GLN A 183 11.27 5.13 -17.40
CA GLN A 183 12.05 3.88 -17.38
C GLN A 183 11.21 2.63 -17.06
N ASP A 184 10.25 2.76 -16.14
CA ASP A 184 9.37 1.65 -15.75
C ASP A 184 7.96 1.86 -16.30
N PRO A 185 7.36 0.84 -16.96
CA PRO A 185 6.01 0.95 -17.48
C PRO A 185 4.98 1.21 -16.37
N GLY A 186 3.95 1.99 -16.70
CA GLY A 186 2.73 2.09 -15.88
C GLY A 186 1.82 0.89 -16.14
N MET A 187 0.98 0.52 -15.17
CA MET A 187 -0.06 -0.48 -15.35
C MET A 187 -1.44 0.17 -15.21
N TYR A 188 -2.32 -0.10 -16.17
CA TYR A 188 -3.61 0.55 -16.29
C TYR A 188 -4.75 -0.46 -16.33
N VAL A 189 -5.83 -0.17 -15.61
CA VAL A 189 -7.08 -0.94 -15.61
C VAL A 189 -8.20 -0.10 -16.22
N PRO A 190 -9.06 -0.65 -17.09
CA PRO A 190 -10.19 0.11 -17.60
C PRO A 190 -11.26 0.29 -16.52
N GLN A 191 -11.74 1.52 -16.35
CA GLN A 191 -12.83 1.87 -15.46
C GLN A 191 -13.83 2.77 -16.19
N GLN A 192 -15.11 2.41 -16.14
CA GLN A 192 -16.19 3.27 -16.58
C GLN A 192 -16.69 4.10 -15.39
N VAL A 193 -16.77 5.42 -15.57
CA VAL A 193 -17.42 6.31 -14.60
C VAL A 193 -18.74 6.78 -15.18
N ARG A 194 -19.85 6.39 -14.58
CA ARG A 194 -21.20 6.81 -14.97
C ARG A 194 -21.64 8.01 -14.16
N ILE A 195 -22.34 8.93 -14.82
CA ILE A 195 -22.98 10.08 -14.19
C ILE A 195 -24.45 9.76 -13.93
N GLU A 196 -24.93 10.03 -12.71
CA GLU A 196 -26.36 9.86 -12.36
C GLU A 196 -27.25 10.96 -12.95
N GLU A 197 -26.79 12.21 -12.90
CA GLU A 197 -27.49 13.35 -13.49
C GLU A 197 -27.47 13.25 -15.03
N ASN A 198 -28.63 13.48 -15.65
CA ASN A 198 -28.71 13.53 -17.10
C ASN A 198 -27.82 14.67 -17.62
N PRO A 199 -26.98 14.42 -18.64
CA PRO A 199 -26.12 15.44 -19.18
C PRO A 199 -26.93 16.64 -19.69
N GLU A 200 -26.41 17.84 -19.42
CA GLU A 200 -26.95 19.07 -19.98
C GLU A 200 -27.06 18.95 -21.51
N ARG A 201 -28.08 19.56 -22.09
CA ARG A 201 -28.34 19.53 -23.53
C ARG A 201 -28.08 20.88 -24.16
N ASP A 202 -27.50 20.88 -25.35
CA ASP A 202 -27.33 22.07 -26.17
C ASP A 202 -28.68 22.56 -26.75
N SER A 203 -28.64 23.66 -27.51
CA SER A 203 -29.81 24.23 -28.18
C SER A 203 -30.48 23.27 -29.17
N ASP A 204 -29.74 22.27 -29.67
CA ASP A 204 -30.20 21.26 -30.62
C ASP A 204 -30.70 19.98 -29.91
N GLY A 205 -30.68 19.97 -28.58
CA GLY A 205 -31.12 18.86 -27.74
C GLY A 205 -30.10 17.73 -27.60
N ASN A 206 -28.87 17.89 -28.12
CA ASN A 206 -27.81 16.90 -27.96
C ASN A 206 -27.14 17.06 -26.59
N PRO A 207 -26.71 15.96 -25.95
CA PRO A 207 -25.96 16.05 -24.70
C PRO A 207 -24.62 16.76 -24.94
N ILE A 208 -24.33 17.79 -24.15
CA ILE A 208 -23.08 18.57 -24.22
C ILE A 208 -21.87 17.68 -23.86
N TYR A 209 -22.09 16.67 -23.03
CA TYR A 209 -21.08 15.71 -22.60
C TYR A 209 -21.70 14.33 -22.38
N PRO A 210 -20.92 13.23 -22.45
CA PRO A 210 -21.46 11.89 -22.31
C PRO A 210 -21.92 11.61 -20.86
N ASP A 211 -22.83 10.65 -20.73
CA ASP A 211 -23.34 10.12 -19.46
C ASP A 211 -22.39 9.10 -18.81
N ALA A 212 -21.40 8.61 -19.55
CA ALA A 212 -20.36 7.71 -19.07
C ALA A 212 -18.99 7.99 -19.70
N TYR A 213 -17.93 7.84 -18.91
CA TYR A 213 -16.55 8.08 -19.32
C TYR A 213 -15.72 6.82 -19.11
N TRP A 214 -14.98 6.42 -20.14
CA TRP A 214 -13.96 5.39 -20.01
C TRP A 214 -12.62 6.03 -19.65
N GLY A 215 -11.97 5.50 -18.61
CA GLY A 215 -10.63 5.88 -18.21
C GLY A 215 -9.75 4.66 -18.01
N TRP A 216 -8.50 4.75 -18.44
CA TRP A 216 -7.47 3.75 -18.17
C TRP A 216 -6.70 4.19 -16.94
N MET A 217 -7.11 3.66 -15.78
CA MET A 217 -6.70 4.11 -14.46
C MET A 217 -5.33 3.54 -14.08
N ALA A 218 -4.39 4.41 -13.72
CA ALA A 218 -3.00 4.08 -13.39
C ALA A 218 -2.91 3.39 -12.02
N VAL A 219 -3.00 2.06 -12.03
CA VAL A 219 -2.84 1.24 -10.82
C VAL A 219 -1.39 1.22 -10.37
N ARG A 220 -0.45 1.06 -11.31
CA ARG A 220 0.99 1.30 -11.08
C ARG A 220 1.46 2.51 -11.87
N GLY A 221 2.35 3.29 -11.27
CA GLY A 221 2.87 4.51 -11.89
C GLY A 221 1.94 5.72 -11.77
N ASN A 222 1.09 5.78 -10.74
CA ASN A 222 0.12 6.86 -10.56
C ASN A 222 0.77 8.26 -10.56
N ASN A 223 1.85 8.44 -9.79
CA ASN A 223 2.61 9.69 -9.75
C ASN A 223 3.30 9.98 -11.09
N ARG A 224 3.77 8.95 -11.81
CA ARG A 224 4.37 9.13 -13.14
C ARG A 224 3.33 9.63 -14.13
N THR A 225 2.13 9.06 -14.15
CA THR A 225 1.02 9.53 -15.00
C THR A 225 0.66 10.98 -14.70
N GLN A 226 0.52 11.32 -13.42
CA GLN A 226 0.24 12.69 -12.99
C GLN A 226 1.34 13.68 -13.40
N LYS A 227 2.61 13.30 -13.24
CA LYS A 227 3.76 14.14 -13.63
C LYS A 227 3.93 14.28 -15.14
N ARG A 228 3.75 13.20 -15.91
CA ARG A 228 3.72 13.29 -17.38
C ARG A 228 2.69 14.32 -17.84
N GLN A 229 1.46 14.21 -17.35
CA GLN A 229 0.37 15.13 -17.71
C GLN A 229 0.68 16.58 -17.32
N SER A 230 1.27 16.80 -16.13
CA SER A 230 1.75 18.12 -15.70
C SER A 230 2.74 18.72 -16.70
N ILE A 231 3.71 17.94 -17.18
CA ILE A 231 4.69 18.36 -18.20
C ILE A 231 3.98 18.74 -19.51
N PHE A 232 2.96 17.97 -19.92
CA PHE A 232 2.09 18.29 -21.07
C PHE A 232 1.14 19.47 -20.83
N ARG A 233 1.04 20.00 -19.61
CA ARG A 233 0.04 21.01 -19.17
C ARG A 233 -1.41 20.55 -19.31
N LEU A 234 -1.64 19.25 -19.12
CA LEU A 234 -2.95 18.64 -19.02
C LEU A 234 -3.15 18.01 -17.63
N THR A 235 -4.39 17.81 -17.24
CA THR A 235 -4.74 17.09 -15.99
C THR A 235 -5.35 15.73 -16.30
N SER A 236 -5.37 14.83 -15.31
CA SER A 236 -6.11 13.57 -15.42
C SER A 236 -7.62 13.78 -15.61
N SER A 237 -8.18 14.86 -15.05
CA SER A 237 -9.59 15.23 -15.27
C SER A 237 -9.85 15.60 -16.73
N GLU A 238 -8.92 16.30 -17.40
CA GLU A 238 -9.04 16.64 -18.82
C GLU A 238 -8.85 15.43 -19.74
N VAL A 239 -7.91 14.54 -19.42
CA VAL A 239 -7.73 13.29 -20.20
C VAL A 239 -8.94 12.36 -20.06
N LEU A 240 -9.59 12.34 -18.89
CA LEU A 240 -10.77 11.52 -18.62
C LEU A 240 -12.07 12.13 -19.17
N ALA A 241 -12.31 13.40 -18.90
CA ALA A 241 -13.60 14.08 -19.10
C ALA A 241 -13.59 15.15 -20.20
N GLY A 242 -12.52 15.19 -21.01
CA GLY A 242 -12.37 16.01 -22.20
C GLY A 242 -11.47 17.24 -22.00
N VAL A 243 -10.86 17.67 -23.10
CA VAL A 243 -9.89 18.77 -23.13
C VAL A 243 -10.58 20.07 -23.57
N PRO A 244 -10.37 21.21 -22.87
CA PRO A 244 -10.90 22.50 -23.29
C PRO A 244 -10.41 22.91 -24.68
N ALA A 245 -11.31 23.48 -25.50
CA ALA A 245 -11.01 23.96 -26.86
C ALA A 245 -9.84 24.95 -26.90
N GLU A 246 -9.71 25.83 -25.89
CA GLU A 246 -8.59 26.77 -25.75
C GLU A 246 -7.23 26.07 -25.74
N LYS A 247 -7.11 24.95 -25.02
CA LYS A 247 -5.87 24.15 -24.97
C LYS A 247 -5.55 23.45 -26.29
N LEU A 248 -6.52 23.40 -27.21
CA LEU A 248 -6.42 22.83 -28.54
C LEU A 248 -6.35 23.91 -29.64
N GLU A 249 -6.18 25.19 -29.26
CA GLU A 249 -6.18 26.34 -30.18
C GLU A 249 -7.43 26.40 -31.07
N ARG A 250 -8.57 25.96 -30.53
CA ARG A 250 -9.88 26.07 -31.16
C ARG A 250 -10.66 27.21 -30.51
N GLU A 251 -11.46 27.89 -31.32
CA GLU A 251 -12.37 28.93 -30.82
C GLU A 251 -13.54 28.32 -30.03
N GLY A 252 -14.01 29.05 -29.01
CA GLY A 252 -15.17 28.69 -28.20
C GLY A 252 -14.85 28.05 -26.84
N GLU A 253 -15.86 27.90 -26.00
CA GLU A 253 -15.76 27.35 -24.63
C GLU A 253 -16.05 25.84 -24.57
N GLN A 254 -16.01 25.16 -25.72
CA GLN A 254 -16.38 23.75 -25.83
C GLN A 254 -15.33 22.83 -25.21
N ILE A 255 -15.77 21.65 -24.76
CA ILE A 255 -14.91 20.60 -24.23
C ILE A 255 -14.93 19.41 -25.21
N VAL A 256 -13.77 19.04 -25.74
CA VAL A 256 -13.65 17.93 -26.69
C VAL A 256 -13.38 16.64 -25.92
N CYS A 257 -14.39 15.76 -25.86
CA CYS A 257 -14.34 14.54 -25.04
C CYS A 257 -13.68 13.34 -25.73
N ASP A 258 -13.85 13.16 -27.05
CA ASP A 258 -13.33 11.99 -27.78
C ASP A 258 -11.81 12.14 -28.04
N PRO A 259 -10.95 11.24 -27.52
CA PRO A 259 -9.52 11.22 -27.83
C PRO A 259 -9.19 11.18 -29.33
N ARG A 260 -10.08 10.62 -30.16
CA ARG A 260 -9.92 10.61 -31.62
C ARG A 260 -9.94 12.01 -32.22
N ASP A 261 -10.55 12.97 -31.52
CA ASP A 261 -10.74 14.33 -32.02
C ASP A 261 -9.76 15.33 -31.41
N TRP A 262 -9.43 15.20 -30.12
CA TRP A 262 -8.51 16.13 -29.46
C TRP A 262 -7.04 15.74 -29.58
N LEU A 263 -6.71 14.44 -29.56
CA LEU A 263 -5.31 13.99 -29.57
C LEU A 263 -4.55 14.34 -30.85
N PRO A 264 -5.15 14.27 -32.07
CA PRO A 264 -4.48 14.74 -33.28
C PRO A 264 -4.15 16.23 -33.24
N ALA A 265 -5.10 17.06 -32.79
CA ALA A 265 -4.91 18.52 -32.68
C ALA A 265 -3.82 18.85 -31.64
N PHE A 266 -3.87 18.19 -30.48
CA PHE A 266 -2.88 18.36 -29.43
C PHE A 266 -1.47 17.95 -29.89
N SER A 267 -1.35 16.83 -30.61
CA SER A 267 -0.05 16.37 -31.15
C SER A 267 0.51 17.33 -32.21
N ALA A 268 -0.35 17.92 -33.04
CA ALA A 268 0.05 18.94 -34.01
C ALA A 268 0.60 20.21 -33.33
N ILE A 269 -0.05 20.66 -32.25
CA ILE A 269 0.41 21.80 -31.43
C ILE A 269 1.77 21.51 -30.83
N LEU A 270 1.95 20.34 -30.20
CA LEU A 270 3.23 19.98 -29.58
C LEU A 270 4.36 19.86 -30.60
N ASN A 271 4.11 19.27 -31.77
CA ASN A 271 5.14 19.20 -32.82
C ASN A 271 5.51 20.59 -33.36
N ARG A 272 4.52 21.50 -33.49
CA ARG A 272 4.79 22.88 -33.89
C ARG A 272 5.61 23.62 -32.84
N GLU A 273 5.21 23.56 -31.56
CA GLU A 273 5.98 24.13 -30.45
C GLU A 273 7.40 23.56 -30.37
N PHE A 274 7.56 22.25 -30.58
CA PHE A 274 8.87 21.59 -30.59
C PHE A 274 9.77 22.14 -31.71
N ALA A 275 9.21 22.35 -32.90
CA ALA A 275 9.94 22.88 -34.05
C ALA A 275 10.29 24.37 -33.90
N GLU A 276 9.41 25.16 -33.27
CA GLU A 276 9.62 26.59 -33.00
C GLU A 276 10.64 26.85 -31.88
N THR A 277 10.71 25.94 -30.91
CA THR A 277 11.68 26.03 -29.81
C THR A 277 12.99 25.40 -30.27
N GLY A 278 14.08 26.16 -30.42
CA GLY A 278 15.40 25.62 -30.78
C GLY A 278 15.99 24.66 -29.71
N ASP A 279 17.24 24.23 -29.91
CA ASP A 279 17.96 23.31 -29.00
C ASP A 279 18.50 24.01 -27.73
N GLY A 280 17.65 24.79 -27.06
CA GLY A 280 17.97 25.45 -25.79
C GLY A 280 17.98 24.49 -24.59
N GLU A 281 18.49 24.97 -23.45
CA GLU A 281 18.42 24.23 -22.17
C GLU A 281 16.96 23.91 -21.79
N LEU A 282 16.76 22.77 -21.13
CA LEU A 282 15.46 22.28 -20.64
C LEU A 282 15.07 22.91 -19.28
N ASP A 283 15.26 24.22 -19.14
CA ASP A 283 14.88 24.95 -17.93
C ASP A 283 13.35 24.88 -17.65
N PRO A 284 12.93 24.58 -16.40
CA PRO A 284 11.51 24.43 -16.06
C PRO A 284 10.66 25.69 -16.27
N THR A 285 11.27 26.87 -16.24
CA THR A 285 10.54 28.15 -16.28
C THR A 285 10.47 28.77 -17.67
N SER A 286 11.45 28.49 -18.52
CA SER A 286 11.62 29.13 -19.82
C SER A 286 11.41 28.19 -21.01
N SER A 287 11.57 26.88 -20.85
CA SER A 287 11.43 25.93 -21.97
C SER A 287 9.97 25.67 -22.34
N SER A 288 9.72 25.43 -23.63
CA SER A 288 8.40 25.00 -24.09
C SER A 288 8.03 23.64 -23.52
N ARG A 289 6.73 23.44 -23.29
CA ARG A 289 6.19 22.14 -22.82
C ARG A 289 6.59 21.00 -23.77
N ALA A 290 6.58 21.26 -25.08
CA ALA A 290 6.92 20.27 -26.09
C ALA A 290 8.38 19.82 -26.00
N ARG A 291 9.33 20.73 -25.76
CA ARG A 291 10.74 20.34 -25.56
C ARG A 291 10.92 19.51 -24.29
N ARG A 292 10.29 19.91 -23.18
CA ARG A 292 10.33 19.17 -21.91
C ARG A 292 9.65 17.81 -21.99
N ALA A 293 8.60 17.68 -22.79
CA ALA A 293 7.85 16.44 -22.94
C ALA A 293 8.46 15.45 -23.95
N ALA A 294 9.51 15.82 -24.70
CA ALA A 294 10.01 15.01 -25.81
C ALA A 294 10.46 13.61 -25.38
N ALA A 295 11.15 13.48 -24.24
CA ALA A 295 11.59 12.19 -23.69
C ALA A 295 10.45 11.28 -23.21
N ILE A 296 9.26 11.85 -23.03
CA ILE A 296 8.05 11.13 -22.62
C ILE A 296 6.95 11.20 -23.68
N ALA A 297 7.25 11.60 -24.92
CA ALA A 297 6.25 11.71 -25.99
C ALA A 297 5.55 10.37 -26.28
N VAL A 298 6.30 9.27 -26.14
CA VAL A 298 5.82 7.89 -26.20
C VAL A 298 6.38 7.14 -24.99
N VAL A 299 5.55 6.36 -24.32
CA VAL A 299 5.95 5.58 -23.14
C VAL A 299 5.48 4.14 -23.23
N ASP A 300 6.20 3.24 -22.58
CA ASP A 300 5.76 1.86 -22.40
C ASP A 300 4.66 1.75 -21.33
N ALA A 301 3.66 0.91 -21.60
CA ALA A 301 2.52 0.72 -20.72
C ALA A 301 2.04 -0.74 -20.72
N HIS A 302 1.45 -1.13 -19.59
CA HIS A 302 0.81 -2.40 -19.36
C HIS A 302 -0.71 -2.16 -19.23
N LEU A 303 -1.50 -2.70 -20.16
CA LEU A 303 -2.96 -2.60 -20.14
C LEU A 303 -3.55 -3.92 -19.65
N VAL A 304 -4.34 -3.89 -18.57
CA VAL A 304 -5.08 -5.08 -18.13
C VAL A 304 -6.20 -5.35 -19.12
N ILE A 305 -6.08 -6.44 -19.87
CA ILE A 305 -7.02 -6.84 -20.94
C ILE A 305 -7.87 -8.05 -20.55
N GLY A 306 -7.54 -8.74 -19.46
CA GLY A 306 -8.36 -9.85 -19.01
C GLY A 306 -8.04 -10.40 -17.64
N THR A 307 -8.95 -11.22 -17.12
CA THR A 307 -8.79 -12.05 -15.93
C THR A 307 -9.85 -13.16 -15.95
N PRO A 308 -9.54 -14.38 -15.49
CA PRO A 308 -10.55 -15.44 -15.34
C PRO A 308 -11.60 -15.11 -14.27
N THR A 309 -11.31 -14.18 -13.35
CA THR A 309 -12.21 -13.79 -12.25
C THR A 309 -12.48 -12.29 -12.26
N PRO A 310 -13.20 -11.76 -13.26
CA PRO A 310 -13.45 -10.32 -13.42
C PRO A 310 -14.16 -9.69 -12.21
N GLN A 311 -14.94 -10.46 -11.47
CA GLN A 311 -15.60 -10.03 -10.23
C GLN A 311 -14.59 -9.63 -9.14
N ARG A 312 -13.33 -10.11 -9.22
CA ARG A 312 -12.26 -9.81 -8.26
C ARG A 312 -11.23 -8.81 -8.79
N LEU A 313 -11.46 -8.24 -9.99
CA LEU A 313 -10.48 -7.41 -10.70
C LEU A 313 -9.92 -6.27 -9.82
N TYR A 314 -10.78 -5.56 -9.09
CA TYR A 314 -10.36 -4.48 -8.20
C TYR A 314 -9.30 -4.93 -7.19
N ARG A 315 -9.48 -6.12 -6.59
CA ARG A 315 -8.52 -6.68 -5.64
C ARG A 315 -7.25 -7.16 -6.32
N ILE A 316 -7.36 -7.80 -7.48
CA ILE A 316 -6.21 -8.29 -8.26
C ILE A 316 -5.27 -7.13 -8.56
N VAL A 317 -5.79 -6.03 -9.11
CA VAL A 317 -4.96 -4.88 -9.48
C VAL A 317 -4.44 -4.12 -8.24
N GLN A 318 -5.22 -4.03 -7.15
CA GLN A 318 -4.73 -3.44 -5.89
C GLN A 318 -3.62 -4.27 -5.26
N MET A 319 -3.73 -5.59 -5.21
CA MET A 319 -2.71 -6.48 -4.66
C MET A 319 -1.41 -6.35 -5.45
N ASN A 320 -1.55 -6.30 -6.78
CA ASN A 320 -0.43 -6.08 -7.66
C ASN A 320 0.29 -4.74 -7.36
N ASN A 321 -0.45 -3.66 -7.10
CA ASN A 321 0.13 -2.38 -6.66
C ASN A 321 0.80 -2.48 -5.27
N ARG A 322 0.19 -3.17 -4.31
CA ARG A 322 0.73 -3.35 -2.95
C ARG A 322 2.11 -3.99 -2.94
N ARG A 323 2.35 -5.01 -3.77
CA ARG A 323 3.65 -5.71 -3.84
C ARG A 323 4.82 -4.74 -4.08
N ASP A 324 4.63 -3.72 -4.92
CA ASP A 324 5.65 -2.71 -5.22
C ASP A 324 5.90 -1.73 -4.06
N HIS A 325 4.95 -1.59 -3.15
CA HIS A 325 4.98 -0.62 -2.04
C HIS A 325 5.14 -1.25 -0.65
N VAL A 326 4.96 -2.56 -0.48
CA VAL A 326 5.34 -3.28 0.74
C VAL A 326 6.84 -3.58 0.76
N HIS A 327 7.49 -3.60 -0.42
CA HIS A 327 8.95 -3.77 -0.58
C HIS A 327 9.59 -2.57 -1.32
N PRO A 328 9.78 -1.42 -0.67
CA PRO A 328 10.18 -0.21 -1.38
C PRO A 328 11.67 0.10 -1.37
N PRO A 329 12.06 1.05 -2.24
CA PRO A 329 12.79 2.25 -1.83
C PRO A 329 11.87 3.44 -1.46
N LEU A 330 10.57 3.42 -1.79
CA LEU A 330 9.56 4.44 -1.43
C LEU A 330 8.64 4.01 -0.26
N GLU A 331 8.96 4.43 0.96
CA GLU A 331 8.23 4.01 2.16
C GLU A 331 6.76 4.48 2.16
N PHE A 332 5.81 3.55 2.21
CA PHE A 332 4.48 3.85 2.76
C PHE A 332 4.66 4.44 4.15
N ASP A 333 3.83 5.45 4.48
CA ASP A 333 3.67 5.85 5.87
C ASP A 333 3.19 4.65 6.71
N ALA A 334 3.38 4.73 8.03
CA ALA A 334 3.09 3.60 8.90
C ALA A 334 1.62 3.17 8.89
N LEU A 335 0.68 4.09 8.59
CA LEU A 335 -0.75 3.85 8.56
C LEU A 335 -1.13 3.08 7.29
N ASP A 336 -0.78 3.62 6.13
CA ASP A 336 -1.07 3.02 4.82
C ASP A 336 -0.42 1.65 4.69
N ARG A 337 0.82 1.50 5.17
CA ARG A 337 1.50 0.19 5.21
C ARG A 337 0.72 -0.82 6.03
N SER A 338 0.26 -0.42 7.22
CA SER A 338 -0.46 -1.31 8.13
C SER A 338 -1.83 -1.71 7.56
N ARG A 339 -2.52 -0.78 6.87
CA ARG A 339 -3.77 -1.06 6.15
C ARG A 339 -3.54 -2.02 4.98
N ALA A 340 -2.53 -1.77 4.15
CA ALA A 340 -2.17 -2.61 3.02
C ALA A 340 -1.87 -4.06 3.44
N LEU A 341 -1.11 -4.25 4.53
CA LEU A 341 -0.84 -5.57 5.11
C LEU A 341 -2.14 -6.27 5.55
N GLY A 342 -3.04 -5.55 6.21
CA GLY A 342 -4.33 -6.11 6.64
C GLY A 342 -5.21 -6.54 5.46
N ARG A 343 -5.28 -5.71 4.42
CA ARG A 343 -5.98 -6.06 3.18
C ARG A 343 -5.35 -7.25 2.46
N SER A 344 -4.04 -7.45 2.60
CA SER A 344 -3.34 -8.62 2.06
C SER A 344 -3.75 -9.91 2.80
N VAL A 345 -3.83 -9.87 4.13
CA VAL A 345 -4.35 -10.98 4.95
C VAL A 345 -5.79 -11.33 4.58
N LEU A 346 -6.67 -10.32 4.48
CA LEU A 346 -8.07 -10.53 4.11
C LEU A 346 -8.20 -11.09 2.68
N GLY A 347 -7.36 -10.63 1.74
CA GLY A 347 -7.29 -11.16 0.38
C GLY A 347 -6.90 -12.64 0.34
N MET A 348 -5.87 -13.03 1.09
CA MET A 348 -5.43 -14.42 1.26
C MET A 348 -6.55 -15.30 1.84
N TYR A 349 -7.32 -14.80 2.80
CA TYR A 349 -8.45 -15.54 3.36
C TYR A 349 -9.56 -15.81 2.35
N VAL A 350 -9.81 -14.85 1.46
CA VAL A 350 -10.85 -15.00 0.42
C VAL A 350 -10.40 -15.92 -0.69
N GLU A 351 -9.16 -15.78 -1.16
CA GLU A 351 -8.57 -16.71 -2.13
C GLU A 351 -8.65 -18.17 -1.66
N GLN A 352 -8.35 -18.38 -0.37
CA GLN A 352 -8.36 -19.71 0.25
C GLN A 352 -9.75 -20.13 0.76
N GLN A 353 -10.80 -19.36 0.44
CA GLN A 353 -12.20 -19.65 0.74
C GLN A 353 -12.49 -19.86 2.24
N VAL A 354 -11.73 -19.19 3.11
CA VAL A 354 -11.99 -19.16 4.58
C VAL A 354 -12.68 -17.86 5.02
N MET A 355 -12.98 -16.98 4.06
CA MET A 355 -13.76 -15.75 4.20
C MET A 355 -14.46 -15.47 2.87
N ASP A 356 -15.68 -14.96 2.89
CA ASP A 356 -16.36 -14.50 1.68
C ASP A 356 -15.88 -13.10 1.26
N GLU A 357 -16.06 -12.78 -0.02
CA GLU A 357 -15.63 -11.50 -0.61
C GLU A 357 -16.24 -10.32 0.15
N LYS A 358 -17.57 -10.34 0.40
CA LYS A 358 -18.32 -9.25 1.02
C LYS A 358 -17.82 -8.93 2.43
N THR A 359 -17.62 -9.95 3.27
CA THR A 359 -17.03 -9.77 4.61
C THR A 359 -15.65 -9.12 4.53
N ALA A 360 -14.78 -9.56 3.61
CA ALA A 360 -13.47 -8.94 3.45
C ALA A 360 -13.54 -7.48 2.97
N GLU A 361 -14.51 -7.10 2.14
CA GLU A 361 -14.70 -5.69 1.73
C GLU A 361 -15.09 -4.81 2.92
N VAL A 362 -16.02 -5.29 3.76
CA VAL A 362 -16.42 -4.55 4.95
C VAL A 362 -15.25 -4.40 5.93
N LEU A 363 -14.53 -5.49 6.20
CA LEU A 363 -13.37 -5.47 7.09
C LEU A 363 -12.21 -4.61 6.54
N SER A 364 -12.01 -4.56 5.22
CA SER A 364 -10.98 -3.72 4.58
C SER A 364 -11.34 -2.23 4.45
N GLY A 365 -12.59 -1.86 4.74
CA GLY A 365 -13.08 -0.49 4.69
C GLY A 365 -13.64 -0.06 3.33
N LEU A 366 -13.89 -1.00 2.43
CA LEU A 366 -14.39 -0.77 1.07
C LEU A 366 -15.92 -0.77 0.99
N THR A 367 -16.57 -1.40 1.96
CA THR A 367 -18.03 -1.55 2.03
C THR A 367 -18.53 -1.14 3.43
N PRO A 368 -19.73 -0.54 3.56
CA PRO A 368 -20.26 -0.12 4.86
C PRO A 368 -20.35 -1.25 5.89
N ILE A 369 -20.19 -0.91 7.18
CA ILE A 369 -20.23 -1.92 8.28
C ILE A 369 -21.54 -2.70 8.30
N ARG A 370 -22.65 -2.04 7.94
CA ARG A 370 -24.01 -2.62 7.93
C ARG A 370 -24.21 -3.75 6.93
N GLU A 371 -23.21 -4.01 6.09
CA GLU A 371 -23.23 -5.14 5.16
C GLU A 371 -22.68 -6.43 5.80
N LEU A 372 -22.19 -6.38 7.05
CA LEU A 372 -21.86 -7.58 7.83
C LEU A 372 -23.13 -8.35 8.21
N PRO A 373 -23.08 -9.70 8.19
CA PRO A 373 -24.24 -10.54 8.50
C PRO A 373 -24.74 -10.38 9.94
N ASP A 374 -23.84 -10.07 10.88
CA ASP A 374 -24.16 -9.92 12.30
C ASP A 374 -24.60 -8.50 12.67
N SER A 375 -24.73 -7.61 11.69
CA SER A 375 -25.19 -6.23 11.92
C SER A 375 -26.71 -6.14 11.90
N SER A 376 -27.28 -5.27 12.74
CA SER A 376 -28.72 -4.99 12.76
C SER A 376 -29.00 -3.51 12.52
N VAL A 377 -30.21 -3.20 12.04
CA VAL A 377 -30.59 -1.82 11.65
C VAL A 377 -30.59 -0.88 12.86
N ASP A 378 -30.91 -1.39 14.04
CA ASP A 378 -30.97 -0.69 15.33
C ASP A 378 -29.60 -0.46 15.99
N MET A 379 -28.52 -1.07 15.47
CA MET A 379 -27.18 -0.83 16.04
C MET A 379 -26.77 0.63 15.92
N THR A 380 -26.25 1.15 17.03
CA THR A 380 -25.68 2.50 17.12
C THR A 380 -24.31 2.58 16.43
N VAL A 381 -23.76 3.79 16.31
CA VAL A 381 -22.44 4.01 15.67
C VAL A 381 -21.33 3.29 16.45
N SER A 382 -21.37 3.36 17.78
CA SER A 382 -20.41 2.70 18.67
C SER A 382 -20.50 1.17 18.56
N GLU A 383 -21.70 0.60 18.46
CA GLU A 383 -21.89 -0.84 18.24
C GLU A 383 -21.34 -1.31 16.89
N LEU A 384 -21.58 -0.57 15.81
CA LEU A 384 -21.06 -0.91 14.49
C LEU A 384 -19.52 -0.84 14.44
N ARG A 385 -18.95 0.22 15.01
CA ARG A 385 -17.48 0.37 15.14
C ARG A 385 -16.89 -0.78 15.95
N ASP A 386 -17.55 -1.16 17.04
CA ASP A 386 -17.12 -2.29 17.87
C ASP A 386 -17.15 -3.61 17.10
N LEU A 387 -18.27 -3.91 16.44
CA LEU A 387 -18.47 -5.12 15.65
C LEU A 387 -17.34 -5.31 14.63
N ARG A 388 -17.07 -4.28 13.82
CA ARG A 388 -16.00 -4.34 12.81
C ARG A 388 -14.61 -4.46 13.44
N SER A 389 -14.31 -3.66 14.47
CA SER A 389 -13.02 -3.68 15.15
C SER A 389 -12.70 -5.03 15.79
N MET A 390 -13.69 -5.63 16.46
CA MET A 390 -13.54 -6.93 17.12
C MET A 390 -13.46 -8.07 16.12
N ARG A 391 -14.19 -7.99 15.01
CA ARG A 391 -14.04 -8.96 13.91
C ARG A 391 -12.64 -8.88 13.30
N LEU A 392 -12.13 -7.69 13.02
CA LEU A 392 -10.75 -7.49 12.57
C LEU A 392 -9.72 -8.06 13.55
N LEU A 393 -9.93 -7.88 14.86
CA LEU A 393 -9.05 -8.43 15.89
C LEU A 393 -8.99 -9.96 15.80
N GLN A 394 -10.13 -10.63 15.70
CA GLN A 394 -10.21 -12.10 15.57
C GLN A 394 -9.58 -12.61 14.28
N GLU A 395 -9.67 -11.86 13.18
CA GLU A 395 -9.07 -12.25 11.90
C GLU A 395 -7.54 -12.09 11.89
N LEU A 396 -7.00 -11.12 12.66
CA LEU A 396 -5.56 -10.86 12.78
C LEU A 396 -4.89 -11.63 13.93
N PHE A 397 -5.70 -12.09 14.90
CA PHE A 397 -5.30 -13.00 15.97
C PHE A 397 -6.22 -14.23 16.02
N PRO A 398 -6.24 -15.05 14.95
CA PRO A 398 -7.16 -16.18 14.86
C PRO A 398 -6.71 -17.33 15.77
N VAL A 399 -7.70 -18.02 16.36
CA VAL A 399 -7.48 -19.29 17.06
C VAL A 399 -7.39 -20.47 16.08
N ASP A 400 -8.11 -20.38 14.97
CA ASP A 400 -8.14 -21.41 13.92
C ASP A 400 -6.73 -21.65 13.33
N PRO A 401 -6.18 -22.89 13.41
CA PRO A 401 -4.89 -23.23 12.85
C PRO A 401 -4.75 -22.90 11.35
N ARG A 402 -5.83 -23.07 10.55
CA ARG A 402 -5.79 -22.80 9.11
C ARG A 402 -5.62 -21.31 8.85
N LYS A 403 -6.46 -20.46 9.44
CA LYS A 403 -6.29 -19.00 9.36
C LYS A 403 -4.94 -18.53 9.90
N ARG A 404 -4.43 -19.11 11.00
CA ARG A 404 -3.07 -18.80 11.50
C ARG A 404 -1.97 -19.09 10.48
N HIS A 405 -2.05 -20.20 9.76
CA HIS A 405 -1.09 -20.53 8.72
C HIS A 405 -1.16 -19.52 7.56
N LEU A 406 -2.37 -19.20 7.08
CA LEU A 406 -2.59 -18.27 5.98
C LEU A 406 -2.14 -16.84 6.32
N LEU A 407 -2.43 -16.35 7.52
CA LEU A 407 -1.97 -15.04 7.97
C LEU A 407 -0.44 -14.97 8.00
N ARG A 408 0.22 -16.03 8.47
CA ARG A 408 1.69 -16.10 8.47
C ARG A 408 2.25 -16.08 7.06
N ARG A 409 1.61 -16.75 6.10
CA ARG A 409 1.98 -16.69 4.69
C ARG A 409 1.84 -15.27 4.16
N ALA A 410 0.68 -14.63 4.36
CA ALA A 410 0.40 -13.28 3.91
C ALA A 410 1.34 -12.21 4.51
N LEU A 411 1.76 -12.38 5.77
CA LEU A 411 2.66 -11.44 6.46
C LEU A 411 4.14 -11.87 6.46
N SER A 412 4.47 -13.01 5.82
CA SER A 412 5.82 -13.60 5.83
C SER A 412 6.40 -13.79 7.24
N GLU A 413 5.58 -14.28 8.18
CA GLU A 413 5.96 -14.43 9.59
C GLU A 413 6.67 -15.76 9.90
N ASN A 414 7.56 -15.71 10.90
CA ASN A 414 8.26 -16.86 11.44
C ASN A 414 7.30 -17.93 12.02
N PRO A 415 7.78 -19.18 12.19
CA PRO A 415 7.02 -20.23 12.87
C PRO A 415 6.50 -19.81 14.26
N PRO A 416 5.36 -20.33 14.74
CA PRO A 416 4.74 -19.88 16.00
C PRO A 416 5.67 -19.94 17.22
N SER A 417 6.58 -20.92 17.25
CA SER A 417 7.59 -21.06 18.32
C SER A 417 8.63 -19.93 18.34
N GLN A 418 8.87 -19.28 17.20
CA GLN A 418 9.89 -18.24 16.98
C GLN A 418 9.29 -16.85 16.77
N LEU A 419 7.96 -16.72 16.81
CA LEU A 419 7.26 -15.47 16.51
C LEU A 419 7.63 -14.39 17.54
N LYS A 420 8.21 -13.30 17.05
CA LYS A 420 8.80 -12.22 17.86
C LYS A 420 7.74 -11.16 18.19
N SER A 421 8.01 -10.37 19.24
CA SER A 421 7.15 -9.23 19.60
C SER A 421 6.97 -8.23 18.46
N GLY A 422 7.93 -8.11 17.55
CA GLY A 422 7.82 -7.26 16.35
C GLY A 422 6.69 -7.66 15.41
N GLU A 423 6.49 -8.97 15.20
CA GLU A 423 5.43 -9.52 14.34
C GLU A 423 4.06 -9.36 15.02
N ILE A 424 3.95 -9.62 16.33
CA ILE A 424 2.74 -9.33 17.11
C ILE A 424 2.39 -7.84 17.03
N ASN A 425 3.37 -6.96 17.19
CA ASN A 425 3.20 -5.52 17.05
C ASN A 425 2.84 -5.08 15.63
N GLN A 426 3.18 -5.86 14.61
CA GLN A 426 2.76 -5.61 13.23
C GLN A 426 1.28 -5.95 13.06
N ARG A 427 0.85 -7.14 13.50
CA ARG A 427 -0.58 -7.52 13.53
C ARG A 427 -1.44 -6.51 14.29
N ALA A 428 -0.95 -6.07 15.45
CA ALA A 428 -1.67 -5.11 16.29
C ALA A 428 -1.77 -3.71 15.64
N ARG A 429 -0.71 -3.28 14.93
CA ARG A 429 -0.75 -2.06 14.11
C ARG A 429 -1.71 -2.19 12.94
N THR A 430 -1.71 -3.32 12.25
CA THR A 430 -2.64 -3.63 11.17
C THR A 430 -4.10 -3.57 11.63
N TRP A 431 -4.39 -4.17 12.79
CA TRP A 431 -5.70 -4.09 13.43
C TRP A 431 -6.09 -2.64 13.72
N SER A 432 -5.23 -1.90 14.44
CA SER A 432 -5.47 -0.49 14.75
C SER A 432 -5.66 0.38 13.51
N ALA A 433 -4.89 0.15 12.46
CA ALA A 433 -4.92 0.93 11.24
C ALA A 433 -6.22 0.70 10.45
N LEU A 434 -6.69 -0.55 10.34
CA LEU A 434 -7.96 -0.87 9.70
C LEU A 434 -9.16 -0.42 10.56
N THR A 435 -9.09 -0.55 11.88
CA THR A 435 -10.13 -0.04 12.79
C THR A 435 -10.33 1.47 12.63
N SER A 436 -9.24 2.23 12.42
CA SER A 436 -9.32 3.68 12.22
C SER A 436 -10.12 4.11 10.98
N GLU A 437 -10.33 3.23 9.99
CA GLU A 437 -11.20 3.51 8.83
C GLU A 437 -12.67 3.69 9.25
N SER A 438 -13.07 3.23 10.44
CA SER A 438 -14.44 3.42 10.93
C SER A 438 -14.66 4.73 11.67
N TYR A 439 -13.70 5.65 11.64
CA TYR A 439 -13.73 6.90 12.37
C TYR A 439 -13.42 8.10 11.45
N PRO A 440 -13.84 9.33 11.82
CA PRO A 440 -13.67 10.52 10.99
C PRO A 440 -12.21 10.87 10.67
N ALA A 441 -11.28 10.50 11.57
CA ALA A 441 -9.87 10.80 11.43
C ALA A 441 -9.03 9.59 11.88
N PRO A 442 -7.97 9.23 11.13
CA PRO A 442 -7.08 8.16 11.53
C PRO A 442 -6.14 8.60 12.67
N TRP A 443 -5.73 7.63 13.49
CA TRP A 443 -4.70 7.79 14.53
C TRP A 443 -3.44 6.99 14.19
N ASN A 444 -2.37 7.19 14.97
CA ASN A 444 -1.14 6.42 14.82
C ASN A 444 -1.39 4.92 15.14
N PRO A 445 -1.15 3.98 14.21
CA PRO A 445 -1.42 2.55 14.41
C PRO A 445 -0.73 1.92 15.62
N ARG A 446 0.34 2.54 16.14
CA ARG A 446 1.02 2.09 17.35
C ARG A 446 0.12 2.11 18.59
N VAL A 447 -1.02 2.79 18.56
CA VAL A 447 -2.03 2.72 19.62
C VAL A 447 -2.45 1.28 19.91
N GLY A 448 -2.50 0.42 18.89
CA GLY A 448 -2.83 -1.00 19.04
C GLY A 448 -1.73 -1.87 19.66
N GLN A 449 -0.51 -1.37 19.87
CA GLN A 449 0.62 -2.17 20.38
C GLN A 449 0.52 -2.43 21.89
N VAL A 450 -0.54 -3.11 22.29
CA VAL A 450 -0.89 -3.40 23.69
C VAL A 450 -0.77 -4.89 24.03
N PHE A 451 -0.52 -5.73 23.02
CA PHE A 451 -0.47 -7.18 23.15
C PHE A 451 0.92 -7.70 23.51
N SER A 452 0.92 -8.81 24.25
CA SER A 452 2.14 -9.57 24.57
C SER A 452 2.34 -10.72 23.59
N THR A 453 3.47 -11.40 23.67
CA THR A 453 3.75 -12.59 22.85
C THR A 453 2.75 -13.73 23.05
N ARG A 454 1.99 -13.75 24.16
CA ARG A 454 0.93 -14.74 24.40
C ARG A 454 -0.20 -14.66 23.36
N SER A 455 -0.46 -13.48 22.79
CA SER A 455 -1.51 -13.28 21.78
C SER A 455 -1.25 -14.05 20.47
N ARG A 456 -0.05 -14.65 20.29
CA ARG A 456 0.25 -15.54 19.16
C ARG A 456 -0.66 -16.77 19.09
N GLU A 457 -1.25 -17.17 20.21
CA GLU A 457 -2.16 -18.32 20.31
C GLU A 457 -3.58 -18.00 19.79
N GLY A 458 -3.85 -16.71 19.53
CA GLY A 458 -5.15 -16.19 19.12
C GLY A 458 -5.85 -15.46 20.26
N ILE A 459 -6.87 -14.69 19.91
CA ILE A 459 -7.70 -13.94 20.86
C ILE A 459 -9.12 -14.50 20.80
N ILE A 460 -9.64 -14.89 21.96
CA ILE A 460 -11.04 -15.31 22.15
C ILE A 460 -11.77 -14.18 22.84
N LEU A 461 -12.89 -13.75 22.25
CA LEU A 461 -13.80 -12.77 22.84
C LEU A 461 -14.95 -13.49 23.53
N SER A 462 -15.58 -12.85 24.53
CA SER A 462 -16.72 -13.42 25.26
C SER A 462 -17.96 -13.68 24.39
N GLY A 463 -18.04 -13.03 23.22
CA GLY A 463 -19.21 -13.07 22.33
C GLY A 463 -20.35 -12.16 22.77
N ARG A 464 -20.20 -11.44 23.89
CA ARG A 464 -21.18 -10.45 24.37
C ARG A 464 -21.21 -9.23 23.46
N ARG A 465 -22.39 -8.65 23.25
CA ARG A 465 -22.54 -7.40 22.51
C ARG A 465 -22.00 -6.22 23.32
N LEU A 466 -21.69 -5.11 22.64
CA LEU A 466 -21.16 -3.92 23.31
C LEU A 466 -22.07 -3.39 24.45
N PRO A 467 -23.40 -3.28 24.30
CA PRO A 467 -24.26 -2.82 25.39
C PRO A 467 -24.24 -3.76 26.61
N GLU A 468 -24.10 -5.07 26.38
CA GLU A 468 -24.00 -6.08 27.44
C GLU A 468 -22.66 -5.96 28.19
N LEU A 469 -21.56 -5.76 27.45
CA LEU A 469 -20.25 -5.51 28.05
C LEU A 469 -20.26 -4.24 28.91
N LEU A 470 -20.76 -3.11 28.36
CA LEU A 470 -20.80 -1.84 29.09
C LEU A 470 -21.71 -1.88 30.32
N SER A 471 -22.81 -2.62 30.27
CA SER A 471 -23.73 -2.77 31.41
C SER A 471 -23.18 -3.67 32.50
N ALA A 472 -22.44 -4.73 32.15
CA ALA A 472 -21.86 -5.67 33.11
C ALA A 472 -20.51 -5.21 33.69
N ALA A 473 -19.77 -4.32 33.02
CA ALA A 473 -18.39 -3.97 33.37
C ALA A 473 -18.20 -3.40 34.79
N ASP A 474 -19.24 -2.83 35.39
CA ASP A 474 -19.17 -2.30 36.76
C ASP A 474 -18.99 -3.42 37.80
N THR A 475 -19.43 -4.65 37.50
CA THR A 475 -19.45 -5.78 38.45
C THR A 475 -18.78 -7.07 37.92
N ASP A 476 -18.59 -7.21 36.62
CA ASP A 476 -17.99 -8.37 35.96
C ASP A 476 -16.55 -8.06 35.51
N ASP A 477 -15.58 -8.69 36.16
CA ASP A 477 -14.13 -8.51 35.90
C ASP A 477 -13.74 -8.84 34.47
N ASP A 478 -14.33 -9.90 33.89
CA ASP A 478 -14.02 -10.34 32.53
C ASP A 478 -14.57 -9.35 31.51
N ALA A 479 -15.80 -8.86 31.72
CA ALA A 479 -16.39 -7.83 30.87
C ALA A 479 -15.58 -6.52 30.91
N PHE A 480 -15.11 -6.13 32.10
CA PHE A 480 -14.29 -4.93 32.27
C PHE A 480 -12.92 -5.08 31.60
N ASP A 481 -12.22 -6.21 31.82
CA ASP A 481 -10.91 -6.41 31.19
C ASP A 481 -11.04 -6.52 29.67
N GLU A 482 -12.07 -7.18 29.13
CA GLU A 482 -12.27 -7.25 27.68
C GLU A 482 -12.44 -5.85 27.05
N LEU A 483 -13.18 -4.95 27.71
CA LEU A 483 -13.33 -3.56 27.29
C LEU A 483 -12.00 -2.80 27.32
N VAL A 484 -11.25 -2.90 28.40
CA VAL A 484 -9.97 -2.17 28.55
C VAL A 484 -8.89 -2.74 27.64
N SER A 485 -8.84 -4.06 27.46
CA SER A 485 -7.84 -4.77 26.67
C SER A 485 -7.99 -4.52 25.17
N TYR A 486 -9.21 -4.44 24.65
CA TYR A 486 -9.44 -4.42 23.20
C TYR A 486 -10.11 -3.15 22.65
N ARG A 487 -10.79 -2.34 23.47
CA ARG A 487 -11.56 -1.17 22.98
C ARG A 487 -11.00 0.17 23.44
N ALA A 488 -10.62 0.26 24.72
CA ALA A 488 -10.24 1.52 25.36
C ALA A 488 -9.14 2.30 24.61
N ALA A 489 -8.10 1.61 24.11
CA ALA A 489 -7.00 2.28 23.41
C ALA A 489 -7.47 3.03 22.16
N HIS A 490 -8.27 2.38 21.31
CA HIS A 490 -8.79 2.99 20.09
C HIS A 490 -9.79 4.11 20.39
N TRP A 491 -10.69 3.91 21.35
CA TRP A 491 -11.68 4.92 21.70
C TRP A 491 -11.06 6.16 22.32
N LEU A 492 -10.05 6.01 23.18
CA LEU A 492 -9.33 7.17 23.71
C LEU A 492 -8.54 7.89 22.60
N ALA A 493 -7.97 7.15 21.65
CA ALA A 493 -7.22 7.73 20.54
C ALA A 493 -8.12 8.46 19.53
N SER A 494 -9.34 7.95 19.25
CA SER A 494 -10.27 8.58 18.30
C SER A 494 -10.71 9.97 18.73
N PHE A 495 -10.72 10.24 20.05
CA PHE A 495 -11.00 11.55 20.61
C PHE A 495 -9.74 12.33 21.04
N GLY A 496 -8.55 11.86 20.67
CA GLY A 496 -7.28 12.53 20.97
C GLY A 496 -6.91 12.58 22.45
N ILE A 497 -7.55 11.75 23.30
CA ILE A 497 -7.27 11.69 24.74
C ILE A 497 -5.91 11.03 25.00
N ILE A 498 -5.55 10.02 24.20
CA ILE A 498 -4.22 9.41 24.20
C ILE A 498 -3.62 9.44 22.79
N GLU A 499 -2.29 9.49 22.72
CA GLU A 499 -1.54 9.32 21.49
C GLU A 499 -0.47 8.25 21.67
N ALA A 500 -0.13 7.55 20.58
CA ALA A 500 1.03 6.67 20.60
C ALA A 500 2.32 7.47 20.75
N ASP A 501 3.20 6.98 21.62
CA ASP A 501 4.52 7.55 21.84
C ASP A 501 5.36 7.54 20.56
N ARG A 502 5.76 8.74 20.09
CA ARG A 502 6.52 8.94 18.85
C ARG A 502 8.02 8.69 19.03
N GLY A 503 8.52 8.43 20.24
CA GLY A 503 9.95 8.21 20.47
C GLY A 503 10.82 9.48 20.31
N SER A 504 10.22 10.65 20.16
CA SER A 504 10.93 11.93 20.19
C SER A 504 11.31 12.31 21.63
N LEU A 505 12.44 12.99 21.80
CA LEU A 505 12.97 13.46 23.10
C LEU A 505 12.18 14.63 23.69
N ASP A 506 11.37 15.32 22.86
CA ASP A 506 10.51 16.39 23.32
C ASP A 506 9.18 15.83 23.83
N GLY A 507 8.75 16.29 25.01
CA GLY A 507 7.55 15.81 25.68
C GLY A 507 6.28 16.03 24.83
N GLN A 508 5.20 15.32 25.15
CA GLN A 508 3.91 15.50 24.48
C GLN A 508 3.33 16.87 24.86
N GLU A 509 2.98 17.73 23.90
CA GLU A 509 2.27 18.99 24.16
C GLU A 509 0.76 18.73 24.18
N ALA A 510 0.03 19.30 25.13
CA ALA A 510 -1.43 19.33 25.12
C ALA A 510 -1.94 20.75 25.36
N ILE A 511 -3.13 21.03 24.84
CA ILE A 511 -3.80 22.31 25.04
C ILE A 511 -4.57 22.24 26.36
N GLY A 512 -4.25 23.13 27.29
CA GLY A 512 -4.93 23.35 28.56
C GLY A 512 -6.38 23.79 28.39
N ASP A 513 -7.16 23.69 29.47
CA ASP A 513 -8.55 24.15 29.49
C ASP A 513 -8.69 25.66 29.15
N GLY A 514 -7.60 26.44 29.27
CA GLY A 514 -7.50 27.85 28.87
C GLY A 514 -6.84 28.12 27.50
N GLY A 515 -6.53 27.08 26.70
CA GLY A 515 -5.90 27.25 25.38
C GLY A 515 -4.36 27.28 25.38
N GLU A 516 -3.72 27.16 26.55
CA GLU A 516 -2.26 27.18 26.70
C GLU A 516 -1.60 25.84 26.34
N ARG A 517 -0.39 25.83 25.76
CA ARG A 517 0.35 24.60 25.50
C ARG A 517 1.08 24.14 26.77
N ILE A 518 0.66 23.01 27.33
CA ILE A 518 1.22 22.41 28.54
C ILE A 518 2.02 21.16 28.15
N ARG A 519 3.24 21.04 28.67
CA ARG A 519 4.11 19.88 28.49
C ARG A 519 3.62 18.72 29.37
N ARG A 520 3.19 17.61 28.77
CA ARG A 520 2.72 16.39 29.45
C ARG A 520 3.88 15.46 29.81
N SER A 521 3.66 14.69 30.88
CA SER A 521 4.52 13.56 31.22
C SER A 521 4.31 12.42 30.20
N ARG A 522 5.41 11.85 29.71
CA ARG A 522 5.39 10.81 28.67
C ARG A 522 4.70 9.54 29.19
N ARG A 523 3.57 9.16 28.57
CA ARG A 523 2.87 7.89 28.83
C ARG A 523 2.80 7.03 27.59
N THR A 524 3.15 5.76 27.76
CA THR A 524 2.83 4.73 26.77
C THR A 524 1.35 4.38 26.89
N VAL A 525 0.75 3.88 25.80
CA VAL A 525 -0.64 3.43 25.80
C VAL A 525 -0.87 2.36 26.89
N THR A 526 0.09 1.46 27.09
CA THR A 526 0.07 0.47 28.17
C THR A 526 -0.07 1.10 29.55
N ASN A 527 0.61 2.21 29.82
CA ASN A 527 0.49 2.93 31.09
C ASN A 527 -0.91 3.53 31.28
N CYS A 528 -1.54 4.02 30.21
CA CYS A 528 -2.91 4.53 30.27
C CYS A 528 -3.90 3.39 30.56
N LEU A 529 -3.76 2.24 29.88
CA LEU A 529 -4.62 1.08 30.12
C LEU A 529 -4.41 0.45 31.50
N GLN A 530 -3.19 0.46 32.04
CA GLN A 530 -2.90 0.04 33.42
C GLN A 530 -3.58 0.95 34.43
N ALA A 531 -3.57 2.27 34.19
CA ALA A 531 -4.23 3.21 35.08
C ALA A 531 -5.76 3.06 35.08
N LEU A 532 -6.37 2.74 33.93
CA LEU A 532 -7.80 2.37 33.88
C LEU A 532 -8.11 1.12 34.72
N ARG A 533 -7.21 0.13 34.72
CA ARG A 533 -7.36 -1.12 35.49
C ARG A 533 -7.15 -0.97 37.00
N TYR A 534 -6.84 0.24 37.50
CA TYR A 534 -6.71 0.43 38.93
C TYR A 534 -8.07 0.22 39.62
N GLU A 535 -8.10 -0.70 40.58
CA GLU A 535 -9.34 -1.18 41.21
C GLU A 535 -10.22 -0.05 41.74
N LYS A 536 -9.62 0.96 42.37
CA LYS A 536 -10.35 2.10 42.95
C LYS A 536 -10.95 3.05 41.92
N SER A 537 -10.55 2.95 40.66
CA SER A 537 -11.07 3.77 39.57
C SER A 537 -12.03 3.02 38.64
N ARG A 538 -12.43 1.78 38.97
CA ARG A 538 -13.26 0.96 38.08
C ARG A 538 -14.54 1.66 37.60
N LEU A 539 -15.38 2.14 38.52
CA LEU A 539 -16.64 2.82 38.17
C LEU A 539 -16.39 4.05 37.30
N MET A 540 -15.32 4.79 37.59
CA MET A 540 -14.91 5.94 36.80
C MET A 540 -14.43 5.53 35.39
N ALA A 541 -13.62 4.47 35.28
CA ALA A 541 -13.14 3.93 34.01
C ALA A 541 -14.30 3.41 33.15
N VAL A 542 -15.25 2.68 33.72
CA VAL A 542 -16.47 2.25 33.01
C VAL A 542 -17.28 3.45 32.56
N GLY A 543 -17.46 4.46 33.42
CA GLY A 543 -18.12 5.71 33.04
C GLY A 543 -17.42 6.44 31.90
N VAL A 544 -16.07 6.44 31.85
CA VAL A 544 -15.30 6.98 30.72
C VAL A 544 -15.64 6.23 29.43
N LEU A 545 -15.64 4.90 29.46
CA LEU A 545 -15.97 4.08 28.28
C LEU A 545 -17.42 4.29 27.81
N LYS A 546 -18.37 4.38 28.74
CA LYS A 546 -19.78 4.73 28.45
C LYS A 546 -19.88 6.12 27.80
N SER A 547 -19.12 7.09 28.29
CA SER A 547 -19.12 8.44 27.72
C SER A 547 -18.53 8.51 26.32
N LEU A 548 -17.47 7.75 26.06
CA LEU A 548 -16.88 7.61 24.73
C LEU A 548 -17.86 6.95 23.75
N ALA A 549 -18.56 5.88 24.16
CA ALA A 549 -19.59 5.23 23.36
C ALA A 549 -20.73 6.19 23.00
N SER A 550 -21.30 6.88 23.99
CA SER A 550 -22.34 7.89 23.75
C SER A 550 -21.85 9.04 22.87
N ALA A 551 -20.60 9.47 23.02
CA ALA A 551 -20.03 10.51 22.17
C ALA A 551 -19.93 10.10 20.70
N MET A 552 -19.61 8.83 20.42
CA MET A 552 -19.64 8.28 19.05
C MET A 552 -21.07 8.25 18.50
N ASP A 553 -22.02 7.83 19.32
CA ASP A 553 -23.44 7.73 18.94
C ASP A 553 -24.08 9.11 18.68
N ASP A 554 -23.61 10.14 19.39
CA ASP A 554 -24.02 11.54 19.24
C ASP A 554 -23.19 12.30 18.17
N GLY A 555 -22.78 11.62 17.10
CA GLY A 555 -22.09 12.25 15.95
C GLY A 555 -20.66 12.69 16.24
N ASP A 556 -19.90 11.87 16.97
CA ASP A 556 -18.50 12.12 17.32
C ASP A 556 -18.26 13.45 18.07
N ARG A 557 -19.23 13.85 18.90
CA ARG A 557 -19.05 14.99 19.81
C ARG A 557 -17.89 14.75 20.77
N GLN A 558 -17.35 15.82 21.36
CA GLN A 558 -16.37 15.65 22.43
C GLN A 558 -17.00 14.90 23.63
N PRO A 559 -16.34 13.87 24.18
CA PRO A 559 -16.85 13.11 25.32
C PRO A 559 -16.89 13.98 26.58
N TRP A 560 -17.77 13.62 27.51
CA TRP A 560 -17.91 14.35 28.77
C TRP A 560 -16.96 13.79 29.84
N ARG A 561 -16.53 14.64 30.77
CA ARG A 561 -15.85 14.17 31.99
C ARG A 561 -16.80 13.30 32.80
N VAL A 562 -16.22 12.49 33.67
CA VAL A 562 -16.95 11.54 34.49
C VAL A 562 -16.57 11.76 35.96
N SER A 563 -17.53 11.63 36.88
CA SER A 563 -17.24 11.68 38.32
C SER A 563 -16.56 10.38 38.80
N GLY A 564 -16.02 10.38 40.02
CA GLY A 564 -15.51 9.15 40.65
C GLY A 564 -16.55 8.03 40.80
N SER A 565 -17.85 8.36 40.72
CA SER A 565 -18.95 7.39 40.73
C SER A 565 -19.34 6.88 39.33
N GLY A 566 -18.60 7.23 38.28
CA GLY A 566 -18.89 6.80 36.90
C GLY A 566 -20.01 7.60 36.20
N LYS A 567 -20.49 8.70 36.79
CA LYS A 567 -21.58 9.51 36.19
C LYS A 567 -21.01 10.60 35.28
N GLU A 568 -21.58 10.76 34.09
CA GLU A 568 -21.21 11.83 33.18
C GLU A 568 -21.47 13.23 33.77
N MET A 569 -20.54 14.14 33.51
CA MET A 569 -20.58 15.55 33.88
C MET A 569 -20.83 16.40 32.62
N THR A 570 -22.08 16.40 32.14
CA THR A 570 -22.50 17.13 30.94
C THR A 570 -22.04 18.59 30.95
N GLY A 571 -21.52 19.07 29.82
CA GLY A 571 -20.97 20.42 29.68
C GLY A 571 -19.49 20.55 30.04
N ARG A 572 -18.87 19.56 30.70
CA ARG A 572 -17.41 19.54 30.94
C ARG A 572 -16.73 18.56 29.99
N LYS A 573 -16.02 19.08 28.99
CA LYS A 573 -15.33 18.24 27.99
C LYS A 573 -14.19 17.45 28.62
N MET A 574 -14.09 16.17 28.24
CA MET A 574 -12.97 15.32 28.57
C MET A 574 -11.74 15.80 27.79
N THR A 575 -10.64 16.05 28.50
CA THR A 575 -9.38 16.48 27.89
C THR A 575 -8.26 15.50 28.24
N PRO A 576 -7.16 15.46 27.46
CA PRO A 576 -6.02 14.61 27.78
C PRO A 576 -5.43 14.90 29.16
N LEU A 577 -5.44 16.17 29.57
CA LEU A 577 -4.94 16.62 30.87
C LEU A 577 -5.84 16.15 32.03
N TRP A 578 -7.16 16.24 31.84
CA TRP A 578 -8.09 15.67 32.82
C TRP A 578 -7.89 14.17 32.98
N PHE A 579 -7.75 13.44 31.87
CA PHE A 579 -7.53 12.00 31.90
C PHE A 579 -6.25 11.63 32.66
N ASP A 580 -5.15 12.36 32.42
CA ASP A 580 -3.90 12.12 33.14
C ASP A 580 -3.98 12.44 34.64
N SER A 581 -4.78 13.44 35.02
CA SER A 581 -5.00 13.82 36.41
C SER A 581 -5.79 12.75 37.18
N GLU A 582 -6.86 12.24 36.58
CA GLU A 582 -7.77 11.29 37.25
C GLU A 582 -7.26 9.84 37.19
N PHE A 583 -6.49 9.50 36.16
CA PHE A 583 -5.87 8.19 35.99
C PHE A 583 -4.35 8.35 35.97
N PRO A 584 -3.67 8.70 37.08
CA PRO A 584 -2.23 8.97 37.08
C PRO A 584 -1.38 7.71 36.81
N LYS A 585 -0.10 7.88 36.47
CA LYS A 585 0.80 6.76 36.13
C LYS A 585 1.15 5.86 37.32
N ASP A 586 1.17 6.41 38.53
CA ASP A 586 1.68 5.73 39.74
C ASP A 586 0.66 4.79 40.40
N THR A 587 -0.60 4.79 39.96
CA THR A 587 -1.64 3.88 40.46
C THR A 587 -1.42 2.41 40.07
N GLY A 588 -0.51 2.13 39.13
CA GLY A 588 -0.16 0.76 38.70
C GLY A 588 1.08 0.15 39.39
N THR A 589 1.81 0.90 40.22
CA THR A 589 2.98 0.35 40.95
C THR A 589 2.57 -0.21 42.31
N ARG A 590 2.77 -1.52 42.52
CA ARG A 590 2.80 -2.14 43.85
C ARG A 590 3.67 -1.26 44.77
N PRO A 591 3.21 -0.85 45.96
CA PRO A 591 3.93 0.12 46.76
C PRO A 591 5.35 -0.39 47.05
N ARG A 592 6.34 0.46 46.76
CA ARG A 592 7.72 0.28 47.21
C ARG A 592 7.68 0.08 48.72
N LYS A 593 8.21 -1.04 49.19
CA LYS A 593 8.45 -1.29 50.62
C LYS A 593 9.23 -0.10 51.17
N ALA A 594 8.62 0.65 52.08
CA ALA A 594 9.30 1.73 52.77
C ALA A 594 10.56 1.15 53.44
N GLU A 595 11.72 1.74 53.15
CA GLU A 595 12.92 1.55 53.95
C GLU A 595 12.61 2.02 55.37
N GLY A 596 12.67 1.10 56.34
CA GLY A 596 12.46 1.43 57.75
C GLY A 596 11.29 0.70 58.42
N ALA A 597 11.24 -0.63 58.32
CA ALA A 597 10.54 -1.44 59.33
C ALA A 597 11.27 -2.76 59.53
N ALA A 598 11.80 -2.96 60.74
CA ALA A 598 12.45 -4.18 61.19
C ALA A 598 11.46 -5.37 61.14
N PRO A 599 11.94 -6.61 60.87
CA PRO A 599 11.06 -7.77 60.74
C PRO A 599 10.59 -8.27 62.11
N PRO A 600 9.29 -8.58 62.31
CA PRO A 600 8.87 -9.43 63.41
C PRO A 600 9.03 -10.91 63.03
N PRO A 601 9.15 -11.81 64.02
CA PRO A 601 9.57 -13.19 63.81
C PRO A 601 8.49 -14.04 63.14
N LEU A 602 8.97 -15.02 62.38
CA LEU A 602 8.20 -16.06 61.70
C LEU A 602 7.33 -16.86 62.68
N THR A 603 6.03 -16.90 62.41
CA THR A 603 5.15 -18.00 62.81
C THR A 603 4.56 -18.64 61.56
N ALA A 604 4.80 -19.94 61.43
CA ALA A 604 4.35 -20.79 60.34
C ALA A 604 2.83 -21.04 60.37
N LEU A 605 2.33 -21.67 59.28
CA LEU A 605 0.97 -22.16 58.97
C LEU A 605 0.20 -21.20 58.05
N THR A 606 -0.29 -21.54 56.85
CA THR A 606 -0.45 -22.80 56.09
C THR A 606 -0.52 -22.47 54.61
N ALA A 607 0.22 -23.18 53.77
CA ALA A 607 0.09 -23.13 52.31
C ALA A 607 -1.05 -24.08 51.88
N SER A 608 -2.05 -23.54 51.17
CA SER A 608 -2.98 -24.36 50.39
C SER A 608 -2.46 -24.50 48.97
N ALA A 609 -2.40 -25.76 48.53
CA ALA A 609 -1.67 -26.26 47.38
C ALA A 609 -2.27 -25.90 46.00
N PRO A 610 -1.45 -25.91 44.93
CA PRO A 610 -1.91 -25.93 43.54
C PRO A 610 -2.31 -27.36 43.09
N LEU A 611 -3.35 -27.46 42.27
CA LEU A 611 -3.79 -28.70 41.59
C LEU A 611 -3.01 -28.94 40.27
N PRO A 612 -2.99 -30.18 39.73
CA PRO A 612 -1.79 -30.79 39.14
C PRO A 612 -1.73 -30.75 37.60
N SER A 613 -0.51 -30.82 37.06
CA SER A 613 -0.25 -31.14 35.63
C SER A 613 0.01 -32.65 35.44
N PRO A 614 -0.38 -33.25 34.30
CA PRO A 614 -0.18 -34.67 34.04
C PRO A 614 1.28 -35.01 33.69
N ILE A 615 1.70 -36.18 34.16
CA ILE A 615 3.03 -36.77 34.08
C ILE A 615 3.26 -37.40 32.70
N LEU A 616 4.44 -37.18 32.11
CA LEU A 616 5.05 -38.08 31.12
C LEU A 616 6.46 -38.50 31.59
N PRO A 617 6.95 -39.70 31.22
CA PRO A 617 8.05 -40.37 31.92
C PRO A 617 9.42 -39.82 31.56
N ALA A 618 10.32 -39.89 32.55
CA ALA A 618 11.70 -39.41 32.53
C ALA A 618 12.62 -40.20 31.58
N LEU A 619 13.49 -39.48 30.89
CA LEU A 619 14.77 -39.98 30.37
C LEU A 619 15.91 -39.28 31.11
N ALA A 620 16.87 -40.07 31.58
CA ALA A 620 17.98 -39.69 32.45
C ALA A 620 19.00 -38.73 31.79
N PRO A 621 19.77 -37.95 32.57
CA PRO A 621 20.72 -36.98 32.04
C PRO A 621 22.08 -37.62 31.74
N VAL A 622 22.65 -37.29 30.57
CA VAL A 622 24.08 -37.50 30.27
C VAL A 622 24.80 -36.17 30.47
N ALA A 623 25.79 -36.18 31.36
CA ALA A 623 26.66 -35.06 31.68
C ALA A 623 27.63 -34.77 30.52
N SER A 624 27.95 -33.50 30.29
CA SER A 624 29.12 -33.09 29.50
C SER A 624 29.72 -31.81 30.09
N ALA A 625 31.02 -31.89 30.37
CA ALA A 625 31.84 -30.90 31.05
C ALA A 625 32.30 -29.76 30.12
N PRO A 626 32.70 -28.59 30.66
CA PRO A 626 33.13 -27.44 29.87
C PRO A 626 34.65 -27.48 29.59
N THR A 627 35.06 -27.11 28.38
CA THR A 627 36.48 -26.86 28.04
C THR A 627 36.64 -25.42 27.57
N GLN A 628 37.58 -24.70 28.20
CA GLN A 628 37.97 -23.32 27.90
C GLN A 628 39.19 -23.26 26.93
N PRO A 629 39.48 -22.08 26.34
CA PRO A 629 40.26 -21.93 25.10
C PRO A 629 41.77 -21.69 25.29
N LEU A 630 42.57 -22.00 24.26
CA LEU A 630 44.01 -21.71 24.19
C LEU A 630 44.34 -20.74 23.04
N ALA A 631 45.19 -19.76 23.35
CA ALA A 631 45.69 -18.66 22.51
C ALA A 631 46.99 -19.05 21.74
N PRO A 632 47.48 -18.21 20.78
CA PRO A 632 48.34 -18.63 19.66
C PRO A 632 49.85 -18.36 19.87
N PRO A 633 50.73 -18.94 19.03
CA PRO A 633 52.14 -18.53 18.93
C PRO A 633 52.47 -17.75 17.62
N PRO A 634 53.66 -17.10 17.55
CA PRO A 634 53.89 -15.88 16.76
C PRO A 634 54.61 -16.09 15.40
N ALA A 635 54.60 -15.00 14.62
CA ALA A 635 55.19 -14.83 13.29
C ALA A 635 56.74 -14.86 13.24
N PRO A 636 57.32 -15.06 12.03
CA PRO A 636 58.60 -14.43 11.70
C PRO A 636 58.61 -13.67 10.35
N ALA A 637 59.13 -12.45 10.47
CA ALA A 637 60.11 -11.74 9.63
C ALA A 637 59.87 -11.49 8.12
N ILE A 638 59.78 -10.19 7.81
CA ILE A 638 60.02 -9.52 6.53
C ILE A 638 61.53 -9.47 6.24
N PRO A 639 61.95 -9.45 4.95
CA PRO A 639 62.96 -8.46 4.55
C PRO A 639 62.49 -7.62 3.36
N ALA A 640 62.83 -6.34 3.45
CA ALA A 640 62.57 -5.28 2.49
C ALA A 640 63.58 -5.30 1.33
N GLN A 641 63.14 -4.87 0.14
CA GLN A 641 63.99 -4.14 -0.82
C GLN A 641 63.13 -3.24 -1.71
N SER A 642 63.58 -2.00 -1.84
CA SER A 642 63.06 -0.90 -2.67
C SER A 642 63.33 -1.13 -4.16
N GLU A 643 62.45 -0.63 -5.03
CA GLU A 643 62.77 0.29 -6.14
C GLU A 643 61.48 0.65 -6.93
N ALA A 644 61.44 1.88 -7.43
CA ALA A 644 60.44 2.41 -8.37
C ALA A 644 61.22 2.95 -9.59
N PRO A 645 60.55 3.52 -10.61
CA PRO A 645 59.45 3.04 -11.45
C PRO A 645 59.95 2.83 -12.90
N ASP A 646 59.25 2.06 -13.75
CA ASP A 646 59.22 2.40 -15.19
C ASP A 646 58.15 1.63 -15.96
N ALA A 647 57.69 2.30 -17.01
CA ALA A 647 56.61 1.92 -17.90
C ALA A 647 56.99 0.77 -18.84
N ASP A 648 56.10 -0.20 -18.98
CA ASP A 648 55.80 -0.84 -20.26
C ASP A 648 54.46 -1.57 -20.18
N ALA A 649 53.53 -1.19 -21.05
CA ALA A 649 52.36 -2.00 -21.38
C ALA A 649 52.80 -3.04 -22.41
N PRO A 650 52.21 -4.25 -22.41
CA PRO A 650 51.06 -4.39 -23.30
C PRO A 650 49.93 -5.29 -22.76
N ASP A 651 48.75 -5.02 -23.30
CA ASP A 651 47.64 -5.96 -23.54
C ASP A 651 47.92 -7.44 -23.24
N THR A 652 47.22 -7.98 -22.25
CA THR A 652 46.85 -9.40 -22.22
C THR A 652 45.36 -9.51 -21.95
N ALA A 653 44.60 -9.44 -23.04
CA ALA A 653 43.31 -10.09 -23.16
C ALA A 653 43.52 -11.59 -22.95
N ASP A 654 43.22 -12.09 -21.75
CA ASP A 654 43.23 -13.53 -21.50
C ASP A 654 41.95 -14.13 -22.08
N THR A 655 42.04 -14.39 -23.39
CA THR A 655 41.09 -15.16 -24.17
C THR A 655 41.39 -16.63 -23.88
N SER A 656 40.75 -17.18 -22.85
CA SER A 656 40.67 -18.64 -22.72
C SER A 656 39.68 -19.18 -23.76
N THR A 657 40.24 -19.39 -24.95
CA THR A 657 39.88 -20.38 -25.97
C THR A 657 38.63 -21.21 -25.67
N ALA A 658 37.56 -20.88 -26.38
CA ALA A 658 36.46 -21.82 -26.65
C ALA A 658 37.01 -23.03 -27.42
N SER A 659 36.70 -24.22 -26.92
CA SER A 659 36.70 -25.48 -27.67
C SER A 659 35.24 -25.95 -27.82
N PRO A 660 34.95 -26.79 -28.82
CA PRO A 660 33.79 -26.66 -29.69
C PRO A 660 32.49 -27.16 -29.07
N ASP A 661 31.39 -26.63 -29.61
CA ASP A 661 29.97 -27.00 -29.44
C ASP A 661 29.73 -28.45 -28.96
N GLU A 662 29.64 -28.64 -27.64
CA GLU A 662 28.79 -29.67 -27.06
C GLU A 662 27.43 -29.03 -26.74
N PRO A 663 26.30 -29.59 -27.20
CA PRO A 663 25.00 -29.09 -26.80
C PRO A 663 24.89 -29.24 -25.28
N PHE A 664 24.82 -28.12 -24.56
CA PHE A 664 24.56 -28.17 -23.13
C PHE A 664 23.23 -28.90 -22.91
N THR A 665 23.29 -30.09 -22.34
CA THR A 665 22.09 -30.77 -21.84
C THR A 665 21.39 -29.85 -20.84
N VAL A 666 20.06 -29.90 -20.78
CA VAL A 666 19.26 -29.08 -19.84
C VAL A 666 19.76 -29.23 -18.40
N GLU A 667 20.12 -30.45 -17.99
CA GLU A 667 20.67 -30.74 -16.65
C GLU A 667 22.01 -30.03 -16.38
N ALA A 668 22.90 -29.94 -17.38
CA ALA A 668 24.16 -29.21 -17.26
C ALA A 668 23.95 -27.68 -17.16
N LEU A 669 22.94 -27.13 -17.86
CA LEU A 669 22.57 -25.72 -17.72
C LEU A 669 21.99 -25.42 -16.33
N VAL A 670 21.10 -26.28 -15.84
CA VAL A 670 20.51 -26.14 -14.49
C VAL A 670 21.61 -26.17 -13.43
N THR A 671 22.50 -27.16 -13.48
CA THR A 671 23.63 -27.28 -12.54
C THR A 671 24.51 -26.02 -12.57
N ARG A 672 24.83 -25.51 -13.77
CA ARG A 672 25.65 -24.31 -13.93
C ARG A 672 24.93 -23.05 -13.42
N ILE A 673 23.62 -22.95 -13.57
CA ILE A 673 22.81 -21.86 -13.02
C ILE A 673 22.82 -21.91 -11.49
N GLU A 674 22.60 -23.09 -10.90
CA GLU A 674 22.65 -23.27 -9.43
C GLU A 674 24.01 -22.90 -8.83
N GLU A 675 25.11 -23.31 -9.49
CA GLU A 675 26.46 -22.93 -9.08
C GLU A 675 26.67 -21.41 -9.14
N ARG A 676 26.17 -20.74 -10.17
CA ARG A 676 26.28 -19.27 -10.31
C ARG A 676 25.43 -18.55 -9.28
N VAL A 677 24.24 -19.03 -8.97
CA VAL A 677 23.38 -18.46 -7.91
C VAL A 677 24.03 -18.65 -6.53
N ARG A 678 24.59 -19.82 -6.25
CA ARG A 678 25.32 -20.09 -5.00
C ARG A 678 26.58 -19.22 -4.89
N GLY A 679 27.32 -19.05 -5.97
CA GLY A 679 28.48 -18.15 -6.04
C GLY A 679 28.11 -16.70 -5.76
N LEU A 680 26.99 -16.23 -6.33
CA LEU A 680 26.48 -14.88 -6.08
C LEU A 680 26.06 -14.68 -4.61
N HIS A 681 25.38 -15.66 -4.01
CA HIS A 681 25.00 -15.61 -2.60
C HIS A 681 26.23 -15.51 -1.67
N THR A 682 27.27 -16.28 -1.99
CA THR A 682 28.54 -16.28 -1.24
C THR A 682 29.24 -14.92 -1.39
N ALA A 683 29.41 -14.43 -2.62
CA ALA A 683 30.02 -13.13 -2.89
C ALA A 683 29.26 -11.96 -2.21
N SER A 684 27.92 -12.02 -2.18
CA SER A 684 27.11 -11.03 -1.47
C SER A 684 27.36 -11.03 0.04
N SER A 685 27.61 -12.20 0.63
CA SER A 685 27.91 -12.32 2.06
C SER A 685 29.31 -11.79 2.37
N GLU A 686 30.31 -12.13 1.55
CA GLU A 686 31.68 -11.62 1.65
C GLU A 686 31.75 -10.09 1.55
N ILE A 687 30.97 -9.47 0.64
CA ILE A 687 30.87 -8.01 0.55
C ILE A 687 30.33 -7.41 1.85
N GLY A 688 29.33 -8.06 2.46
CA GLY A 688 28.78 -7.63 3.75
C GLY A 688 29.82 -7.68 4.88
N GLU A 689 30.61 -8.75 4.94
CA GLU A 689 31.71 -8.91 5.90
C GLU A 689 32.80 -7.87 5.69
N LEU A 690 33.23 -7.63 4.44
CA LEU A 690 34.23 -6.62 4.09
C LEU A 690 33.78 -5.20 4.47
N LEU A 691 32.50 -4.86 4.25
CA LEU A 691 31.94 -3.59 4.68
C LEU A 691 31.89 -3.47 6.21
N GLY A 692 31.62 -4.58 6.92
CA GLY A 692 31.71 -4.67 8.38
C GLY A 692 33.12 -4.40 8.89
N HIS A 693 34.13 -5.09 8.34
CA HIS A 693 35.54 -4.88 8.68
C HIS A 693 36.00 -3.45 8.36
N LEU A 694 35.58 -2.88 7.22
CA LEU A 694 35.90 -1.51 6.86
C LEU A 694 35.31 -0.49 7.86
N ALA A 695 34.09 -0.74 8.35
CA ALA A 695 33.47 0.11 9.37
C ALA A 695 34.15 -0.01 10.74
N GLU A 696 34.66 -1.18 11.09
CA GLU A 696 35.46 -1.40 12.30
C GLU A 696 36.83 -0.72 12.22
N GLN A 697 37.55 -0.87 11.10
CA GLN A 697 38.82 -0.18 10.86
C GLN A 697 38.65 1.34 10.82
N GLY A 698 37.62 1.84 10.15
CA GLY A 698 37.32 3.28 10.14
C GLY A 698 37.06 3.85 11.54
N ARG A 699 36.41 3.08 12.43
CA ARG A 699 36.24 3.46 13.85
C ARG A 699 37.56 3.43 14.62
N ALA A 700 38.42 2.44 14.38
CA ALA A 700 39.73 2.34 15.02
C ALA A 700 40.67 3.49 14.60
N GLU A 701 40.58 3.94 13.34
CA GLU A 701 41.42 5.00 12.76
C GLU A 701 40.80 6.40 12.86
N SER A 702 39.64 6.54 13.53
CA SER A 702 38.87 7.80 13.62
C SER A 702 38.51 8.42 12.25
N VAL A 703 38.39 7.59 11.22
CA VAL A 703 37.94 7.97 9.88
C VAL A 703 36.42 7.85 9.83
N THR A 704 35.73 8.99 9.82
CA THR A 704 34.26 9.07 9.80
C THR A 704 33.64 8.54 8.50
N HIS A 705 34.36 8.61 7.38
CA HIS A 705 33.88 8.19 6.06
C HIS A 705 34.98 7.45 5.27
N PRO A 706 35.11 6.13 5.43
CA PRO A 706 36.19 5.35 4.80
C PRO A 706 36.04 5.18 3.28
N ILE A 707 34.85 5.48 2.72
CA ILE A 707 34.58 5.46 1.29
C ILE A 707 34.23 6.89 0.85
N SER A 708 34.90 7.40 -0.19
CA SER A 708 34.57 8.69 -0.78
C SER A 708 33.18 8.64 -1.43
N ARG A 709 32.46 9.77 -1.43
CA ARG A 709 31.12 9.88 -2.01
C ARG A 709 31.06 9.40 -3.46
N GLN A 710 32.02 9.77 -4.29
CA GLN A 710 32.12 9.35 -5.69
C GLN A 710 32.26 7.82 -5.85
N ARG A 711 33.05 7.16 -4.99
CA ARG A 711 33.20 5.69 -5.02
C ARG A 711 31.96 4.98 -4.50
N ALA A 712 31.33 5.52 -3.45
CA ALA A 712 30.05 5.03 -2.94
C ALA A 712 28.96 5.11 -4.02
N ASP A 713 28.82 6.25 -4.71
CA ASP A 713 27.80 6.45 -5.75
C ASP A 713 28.02 5.52 -6.96
N THR A 714 29.27 5.24 -7.35
CA THR A 714 29.58 4.29 -8.42
C THR A 714 29.27 2.85 -8.01
N ASN A 715 29.65 2.44 -6.80
CA ASN A 715 29.36 1.10 -6.29
C ASN A 715 27.85 0.89 -6.10
N VAL A 716 27.13 1.88 -5.59
CA VAL A 716 25.67 1.85 -5.46
C VAL A 716 24.99 1.76 -6.82
N ARG A 717 25.46 2.51 -7.85
CA ARG A 717 24.95 2.39 -9.22
C ARG A 717 25.14 0.98 -9.78
N LEU A 718 26.33 0.39 -9.61
CA LEU A 718 26.61 -0.97 -10.08
C LEU A 718 25.77 -2.02 -9.34
N LEU A 719 25.61 -1.87 -8.01
CA LEU A 719 24.73 -2.72 -7.20
C LEU A 719 23.27 -2.61 -7.65
N ASN A 720 22.77 -1.41 -7.92
CA ASN A 720 21.40 -1.20 -8.41
C ASN A 720 21.18 -1.79 -9.81
N GLN A 721 22.15 -1.63 -10.73
CA GLN A 721 22.10 -2.28 -12.05
C GLN A 721 22.12 -3.81 -11.92
N THR A 722 22.92 -4.34 -10.99
CA THR A 722 22.99 -5.77 -10.71
C THR A 722 21.67 -6.27 -10.13
N LEU A 723 21.12 -5.59 -9.12
CA LEU A 723 19.82 -5.91 -8.51
C LEU A 723 18.67 -5.86 -9.54
N SER A 724 18.68 -4.88 -10.45
CA SER A 724 17.69 -4.80 -11.54
C SER A 724 17.73 -6.03 -12.45
N LYS A 725 18.93 -6.53 -12.77
CA LYS A 725 19.10 -7.78 -13.55
C LYS A 725 18.70 -9.01 -12.73
N LEU A 726 19.11 -9.08 -11.46
CA LEU A 726 18.80 -10.20 -10.56
C LEU A 726 17.31 -10.34 -10.27
N ARG A 727 16.56 -9.23 -10.17
CA ARG A 727 15.11 -9.24 -9.94
C ARG A 727 14.32 -9.93 -11.06
N LYS A 728 14.89 -10.03 -12.26
CA LYS A 728 14.27 -10.72 -13.41
C LYS A 728 14.53 -12.23 -13.41
N LEU A 729 15.52 -12.71 -12.64
CA LEU A 729 15.91 -14.13 -12.66
C LEU A 729 14.89 -15.06 -12.00
N PRO A 730 14.24 -14.73 -10.86
CA PRO A 730 13.19 -15.57 -10.30
C PRO A 730 12.02 -15.78 -11.27
N GLU A 731 11.59 -14.71 -11.96
CA GLU A 731 10.50 -14.77 -12.94
C GLU A 731 10.88 -15.69 -14.12
N LEU A 732 12.11 -15.58 -14.64
CA LEU A 732 12.62 -16.48 -15.69
C LEU A 732 12.77 -17.94 -15.21
N MET A 733 13.07 -18.17 -13.92
CA MET A 733 13.14 -19.52 -13.36
C MET A 733 11.75 -20.14 -13.19
N GLU A 734 10.76 -19.35 -12.77
CA GLU A 734 9.36 -19.76 -12.63
C GLU A 734 8.71 -20.08 -13.99
N GLU A 735 9.07 -19.35 -15.06
CA GLU A 735 8.63 -19.64 -16.43
C GLU A 735 9.11 -21.00 -16.98
N MET A 736 10.19 -21.56 -16.42
CA MET A 736 10.81 -22.81 -16.88
C MET A 736 10.51 -24.02 -15.98
N THR A 737 9.75 -23.84 -14.90
CA THR A 737 9.36 -24.92 -13.99
C THR A 737 8.05 -25.60 -14.41
N GLU A 738 7.95 -26.92 -14.22
CA GLU A 738 6.69 -27.66 -14.45
C GLU A 738 5.55 -27.08 -13.58
N PRO A 739 4.34 -26.92 -14.13
CA PRO A 739 3.19 -26.49 -13.35
C PRO A 739 2.85 -27.55 -12.29
N ILE A 740 2.65 -27.09 -11.06
CA ILE A 740 2.22 -27.93 -9.92
C ILE A 740 0.79 -28.42 -10.11
#